data_AF-A0A3D3JF67-F1
#
_entry.id   AF-A0A3D3JF67-F1
#
_cell.length_a   1.000
_cell.length_b   1.000
_cell.length_c   1.000
_cell.angle_alpha   90.00
_cell.angle_beta   90.00
_cell.angle_gamma   90.00
#
_symmetry.space_group_name_H-M   'P 1'
#
loop_
_entity.id
_entity.type
_entity.pdbx_description
1 polymer ?
#
loop_
_entity_poly.entity_id
_entity_poly.type
_entity_poly.pdbx_seq_one_letter_code
_entity_poly.pdbx_strand_id
1 'polypeptide(L)'
;MGPDLGPAPTLRTMKQTVVNLGVRMKKQVFIASAVVLCSIAFGVVDGSAQQIFNQFRQPELVVNRPYRDVDFCNTSRANKTILTPSAFVLPPTNVNDVDDGYAYVAFPTGFQFRFNGNLYNGIYVSINGFATFDNTKLVPAKQSIGLFTNSASYPDNAVAPFWGDHRYRTNIDVLQGYMPSEISVVMDVDRDENCDTVKYTRINPTTGQTETFVRNCFIIQWKNLNINDQSVNSSVGNFQARLYEATAAENYQGDIEFAYGQVGGNPNTSNTVVVTRGATVGIKGNSGFPGFLSDFWNGLVWTPQVGSNSRTDSTSIWQPSGGRSDAIIRFNSIRYLTFNNWGFGDADTSGAEGQRHAGLPQNRRVTANDARVIIQSIVTKRPLDSVWKRQAYQGDVNHSGRYYFTKLNRTFTGDSIEPLVNPNPPHIVIWRRTIDVEQKYEYPYAPQFNVGVTQTTGKQVLRVLNESEGLYGVGGRAPDVSSLNQIYYEVTEYDAGLIMRYLSGRLPELPWVYDNDTTGPDFGKVVVDGKATNVSFGSPVAVNGDVVRIPVYVNGTINGAFGAKIETSNIEGIVPVNSELGEVTVDASNDVAVVIGAGSFDANSPVAYVTVKAADVYRFSGIRFNEELKDDQTVAGDVSTETAANVSSAPNPMTTSTTVDVNIPAQGMYTVRVFDMYGKLVSTIFNGVVTGNTLTTTWNGSDLNGSSVAAGAYVIRVEGESFSTSSMVTVIR
;
A
#
# COMPACT_ATOMS: atom_id res chain seq x y z
N MET A 1 -43.92 -7.44 63.65
CA MET A 1 -42.78 -7.49 62.72
C MET A 1 -43.18 -6.76 61.45
N GLY A 2 -42.55 -5.63 61.18
CA GLY A 2 -42.69 -4.87 59.93
C GLY A 2 -41.39 -4.07 59.77
N PRO A 3 -40.71 -4.14 58.62
CA PRO A 3 -39.32 -3.73 58.48
C PRO A 3 -39.19 -2.21 58.37
N ASP A 4 -38.13 -1.70 58.99
CA ASP A 4 -37.73 -0.31 59.08
C ASP A 4 -37.28 0.22 57.70
N LEU A 5 -37.93 1.27 57.21
CA LEU A 5 -37.59 1.97 55.98
C LEU A 5 -36.44 2.95 56.28
N GLY A 6 -35.24 2.61 55.80
CA GLY A 6 -34.06 3.49 55.87
C GLY A 6 -34.27 4.83 55.13
N PRO A 7 -33.49 5.87 55.47
CA PRO A 7 -33.80 7.24 55.09
C PRO A 7 -33.53 7.51 53.59
N ALA A 8 -34.39 8.33 52.99
CA ALA A 8 -34.23 8.82 51.62
C ALA A 8 -32.93 9.63 51.47
N PRO A 9 -32.17 9.46 50.36
CA PRO A 9 -30.89 10.14 50.18
C PRO A 9 -31.06 11.65 50.01
N THR A 10 -30.18 12.41 50.66
CA THR A 10 -30.17 13.87 50.62
C THR A 10 -29.70 14.42 49.27
N LEU A 11 -30.07 15.66 48.96
CA LEU A 11 -29.77 16.38 47.72
C LEU A 11 -28.25 16.41 47.36
N ARG A 12 -27.38 16.24 48.36
CA ARG A 12 -25.92 16.21 48.20
C ARG A 12 -25.45 14.87 47.59
N THR A 13 -26.09 13.76 47.94
CA THR A 13 -25.82 12.43 47.40
C THR A 13 -26.32 12.30 45.95
N MET A 14 -27.46 12.92 45.62
CA MET A 14 -27.92 13.00 44.22
C MET A 14 -27.00 13.87 43.35
N LYS A 15 -26.46 14.99 43.86
CA LYS A 15 -25.48 15.80 43.11
C LYS A 15 -24.17 15.06 42.85
N GLN A 16 -23.69 14.24 43.79
CA GLN A 16 -22.46 13.46 43.57
C GLN A 16 -22.65 12.33 42.56
N THR A 17 -23.84 11.71 42.50
CA THR A 17 -24.19 10.71 41.48
C THR A 17 -24.38 11.34 40.10
N VAL A 18 -24.97 12.54 40.00
CA VAL A 18 -25.12 13.27 38.72
C VAL A 18 -23.77 13.82 38.21
N VAL A 19 -22.87 14.27 39.09
CA VAL A 19 -21.50 14.67 38.71
C VAL A 19 -20.68 13.45 38.25
N ASN A 20 -20.81 12.29 38.90
CA ASN A 20 -20.14 11.06 38.44
C ASN A 20 -20.72 10.47 37.14
N LEU A 21 -22.03 10.62 36.87
CA LEU A 21 -22.62 10.28 35.57
C LEU A 21 -22.22 11.27 34.47
N GLY A 22 -22.16 12.58 34.77
CA GLY A 22 -21.71 13.61 33.83
C GLY A 22 -20.23 13.51 33.45
N VAL A 23 -19.38 13.08 34.38
CA VAL A 23 -17.95 12.79 34.12
C VAL A 23 -17.76 11.47 33.37
N ARG A 24 -18.64 10.47 33.55
CA ARG A 24 -18.64 9.22 32.75
C ARG A 24 -19.14 9.43 31.32
N MET A 25 -20.15 10.27 31.07
CA MET A 25 -20.60 10.58 29.70
C MET A 25 -19.61 11.50 28.95
N LYS A 26 -18.96 12.46 29.62
CA LYS A 26 -17.93 13.28 28.97
C LYS A 26 -16.63 12.50 28.66
N LYS A 27 -16.29 11.46 29.44
CA LYS A 27 -15.19 10.55 29.09
C LYS A 27 -15.52 9.61 27.93
N GLN A 28 -16.77 9.23 27.73
CA GLN A 28 -17.17 8.40 26.58
C GLN A 28 -17.23 9.18 25.25
N VAL A 29 -17.52 10.48 25.28
CA VAL A 29 -17.51 11.33 24.07
C VAL A 29 -16.10 11.81 23.69
N PHE A 30 -15.17 11.92 24.65
CA PHE A 30 -13.77 12.24 24.35
C PHE A 30 -12.94 11.03 23.87
N ILE A 31 -13.34 9.78 24.17
CA ILE A 31 -12.65 8.58 23.66
C ILE A 31 -13.01 8.28 22.20
N ALA A 32 -14.19 8.70 21.72
CA ALA A 32 -14.51 8.72 20.28
C ALA A 32 -13.77 9.83 19.51
N SER A 33 -13.25 10.85 20.21
CA SER A 33 -12.55 11.98 19.60
C SER A 33 -11.03 11.82 19.63
N ALA A 34 -10.47 11.06 20.58
CA ALA A 34 -9.04 10.79 20.66
C ALA A 34 -8.58 9.64 19.72
N VAL A 35 -9.50 8.79 19.26
CA VAL A 35 -9.23 7.81 18.19
C VAL A 35 -9.41 8.45 16.79
N VAL A 36 -9.98 9.66 16.71
CA VAL A 36 -10.27 10.36 15.44
C VAL A 36 -9.33 11.56 15.16
N LEU A 37 -8.57 12.04 16.15
CA LEU A 37 -7.62 13.16 15.97
C LEU A 37 -6.19 12.76 15.60
N CYS A 38 -5.89 11.46 15.54
CA CYS A 38 -4.69 10.93 14.86
C CYS A 38 -5.01 10.33 13.47
N SER A 39 -6.20 10.60 12.91
CA SER A 39 -6.68 10.00 11.66
C SER A 39 -6.42 10.85 10.42
N ILE A 40 -5.68 11.96 10.54
CA ILE A 40 -5.33 12.85 9.42
C ILE A 40 -3.87 12.62 8.97
N ALA A 41 -3.12 11.80 9.70
CA ALA A 41 -1.80 11.32 9.30
C ALA A 41 -1.74 9.82 9.65
N PHE A 42 -1.18 9.02 8.76
CA PHE A 42 -1.02 7.56 8.91
C PHE A 42 -2.28 6.72 8.59
N GLY A 43 -2.29 6.16 7.38
CA GLY A 43 -3.13 5.01 7.04
C GLY A 43 -2.64 3.74 7.73
N VAL A 44 -2.82 3.66 9.06
CA VAL A 44 -2.49 2.47 9.84
C VAL A 44 -3.52 2.27 10.97
N VAL A 45 -4.76 1.95 10.60
CA VAL A 45 -5.66 1.13 11.43
C VAL A 45 -6.47 0.25 10.50
N ASP A 46 -5.84 -0.72 9.84
CA ASP A 46 -6.55 -1.80 9.14
C ASP A 46 -5.79 -3.10 9.35
N GLY A 47 -6.02 -3.70 10.53
CA GLY A 47 -5.33 -4.89 11.02
C GLY A 47 -6.23 -6.12 11.13
N SER A 48 -7.36 -6.19 10.43
CA SER A 48 -8.15 -7.42 10.33
C SER A 48 -8.55 -7.67 8.88
N ALA A 49 -7.86 -8.61 8.24
CA ALA A 49 -8.18 -9.31 7.00
C ALA A 49 -9.30 -8.69 6.14
N GLN A 50 -8.95 -7.91 5.11
CA GLN A 50 -9.92 -7.34 4.16
C GLN A 50 -9.51 -7.65 2.71
N GLN A 51 -9.95 -8.82 2.23
CA GLN A 51 -9.69 -9.33 0.88
C GLN A 51 -10.46 -8.59 -0.23
N ILE A 52 -11.60 -7.95 0.05
CA ILE A 52 -12.39 -7.23 -0.93
C ILE A 52 -11.72 -5.93 -1.36
N PHE A 53 -10.92 -5.29 -0.48
CA PHE A 53 -10.16 -4.07 -0.79
C PHE A 53 -9.00 -4.37 -1.72
N ASN A 54 -8.51 -5.58 -1.59
CA ASN A 54 -7.47 -6.17 -2.39
C ASN A 54 -8.01 -6.73 -3.70
N GLN A 55 -9.23 -6.38 -4.10
CA GLN A 55 -9.91 -6.98 -5.25
C GLN A 55 -10.77 -5.97 -5.98
N PHE A 56 -11.46 -5.12 -5.24
CA PHE A 56 -12.29 -4.08 -5.78
C PHE A 56 -11.84 -2.75 -5.19
N ARG A 57 -11.82 -1.73 -6.04
CA ARG A 57 -11.68 -0.35 -5.56
C ARG A 57 -12.92 0.02 -4.75
N GLN A 58 -12.78 1.06 -3.93
CA GLN A 58 -13.93 1.70 -3.28
C GLN A 58 -15.04 1.99 -4.30
N PRO A 59 -16.32 1.96 -3.88
CA PRO A 59 -17.42 2.19 -4.78
C PRO A 59 -17.36 3.59 -5.38
N GLU A 60 -17.72 3.67 -6.66
CA GLU A 60 -17.84 4.92 -7.40
C GLU A 60 -19.29 5.10 -7.86
N LEU A 61 -19.77 6.33 -7.84
CA LEU A 61 -21.04 6.69 -8.47
C LEU A 61 -20.78 7.09 -9.93
N VAL A 62 -21.25 6.29 -10.87
CA VAL A 62 -21.10 6.54 -12.31
C VAL A 62 -22.42 7.08 -12.86
N VAL A 63 -22.40 8.33 -13.33
CA VAL A 63 -23.56 9.03 -13.90
C VAL A 63 -23.75 8.75 -15.39
N ASN A 64 -24.91 9.11 -15.94
CA ASN A 64 -25.34 8.82 -17.32
C ASN A 64 -25.36 7.33 -17.66
N ARG A 65 -25.71 6.51 -16.67
CA ARG A 65 -25.89 5.06 -16.77
C ARG A 65 -27.19 4.71 -16.04
N PRO A 66 -28.36 4.84 -16.67
CA PRO A 66 -29.61 4.53 -16.01
C PRO A 66 -29.81 3.01 -15.85
N TYR A 67 -30.69 2.65 -14.92
CA TYR A 67 -31.26 1.30 -14.91
C TYR A 67 -31.99 1.03 -16.22
N ARG A 68 -31.78 -0.17 -16.74
CA ARG A 68 -32.49 -0.67 -17.93
C ARG A 68 -33.11 -2.00 -17.59
N ASP A 69 -34.44 -2.06 -17.66
CA ASP A 69 -35.16 -3.33 -17.53
C ASP A 69 -34.67 -4.30 -18.61
N VAL A 70 -34.32 -5.53 -18.22
CA VAL A 70 -33.93 -6.61 -19.12
C VAL A 70 -35.00 -6.85 -20.19
N ASP A 71 -36.27 -6.61 -19.88
CA ASP A 71 -37.35 -6.71 -20.86
C ASP A 71 -37.29 -5.64 -21.94
N PHE A 72 -36.64 -4.49 -21.73
CA PHE A 72 -36.65 -3.42 -22.72
C PHE A 72 -35.98 -3.85 -24.05
N CYS A 73 -34.91 -4.66 -23.99
CA CYS A 73 -34.19 -5.13 -25.16
C CYS A 73 -34.66 -6.51 -25.61
N ASN A 74 -35.02 -6.64 -26.89
CA ASN A 74 -35.52 -7.91 -27.44
C ASN A 74 -34.52 -9.07 -27.26
N THR A 75 -33.22 -8.82 -27.44
CA THR A 75 -32.18 -9.84 -27.27
C THR A 75 -32.07 -10.31 -25.82
N SER A 76 -31.99 -9.38 -24.86
CA SER A 76 -31.89 -9.72 -23.43
C SER A 76 -33.19 -10.39 -22.95
N ARG A 77 -34.36 -9.91 -23.40
CA ARG A 77 -35.68 -10.50 -23.11
C ARG A 77 -35.79 -11.95 -23.61
N ALA A 78 -35.31 -12.24 -24.82
CA ALA A 78 -35.38 -13.58 -25.39
C ALA A 78 -34.44 -14.58 -24.68
N ASN A 79 -33.33 -14.08 -24.12
CA ASN A 79 -32.29 -14.90 -23.49
C ASN A 79 -32.35 -14.93 -21.97
N LYS A 80 -33.30 -14.21 -21.34
CA LYS A 80 -33.42 -14.20 -19.88
C LYS A 80 -34.00 -15.52 -19.38
N THR A 81 -33.44 -16.00 -18.27
CA THR A 81 -33.97 -17.13 -17.51
C THR A 81 -34.68 -16.59 -16.27
N ILE A 82 -35.98 -16.85 -16.16
CA ILE A 82 -36.76 -16.49 -14.98
C ILE A 82 -36.56 -17.56 -13.91
N LEU A 83 -36.20 -17.14 -12.70
CA LEU A 83 -36.12 -18.01 -11.53
C LEU A 83 -37.54 -18.15 -10.95
N THR A 84 -38.09 -19.35 -11.06
CA THR A 84 -39.45 -19.63 -10.59
C THR A 84 -39.49 -19.62 -9.05
N PRO A 85 -40.65 -19.33 -8.43
CA PRO A 85 -40.80 -19.40 -6.97
C PRO A 85 -40.35 -20.75 -6.39
N SER A 86 -40.60 -21.84 -7.12
CA SER A 86 -40.19 -23.20 -6.74
C SER A 86 -38.67 -23.40 -6.62
N ALA A 87 -37.87 -22.58 -7.29
CA ALA A 87 -36.41 -22.67 -7.29
C ALA A 87 -35.77 -22.09 -6.02
N PHE A 88 -36.49 -21.25 -5.28
CA PHE A 88 -36.01 -20.65 -4.05
C PHE A 88 -36.25 -21.57 -2.86
N VAL A 89 -35.17 -22.01 -2.23
CA VAL A 89 -35.21 -22.94 -1.11
C VAL A 89 -34.35 -22.46 0.05
N LEU A 90 -34.67 -22.89 1.27
CA LEU A 90 -33.86 -22.65 2.47
C LEU A 90 -32.85 -23.77 2.68
N PRO A 91 -31.54 -23.50 2.58
CA PRO A 91 -30.56 -24.51 2.91
C PRO A 91 -30.41 -24.67 4.44
N PRO A 92 -29.89 -25.81 4.92
CA PRO A 92 -29.64 -27.04 4.16
C PRO A 92 -30.92 -27.86 3.90
N THR A 93 -32.08 -27.39 4.39
CA THR A 93 -33.34 -28.15 4.36
C THR A 93 -33.93 -28.32 2.96
N ASN A 94 -33.55 -27.46 2.02
CA ASN A 94 -34.07 -27.35 0.67
C ASN A 94 -35.60 -27.24 0.60
N VAL A 95 -36.22 -26.72 1.66
CA VAL A 95 -37.65 -26.42 1.69
C VAL A 95 -37.90 -25.16 0.89
N ASN A 96 -38.92 -25.20 0.03
CA ASN A 96 -39.31 -24.03 -0.76
C ASN A 96 -39.69 -22.85 0.13
N ASP A 97 -39.12 -21.69 -0.17
CA ASP A 97 -39.38 -20.46 0.58
C ASP A 97 -39.32 -19.25 -0.35
N VAL A 98 -40.43 -18.51 -0.40
CA VAL A 98 -40.62 -17.33 -1.25
C VAL A 98 -40.34 -16.01 -0.52
N ASP A 99 -39.76 -16.08 0.67
CA ASP A 99 -39.35 -14.96 1.53
C ASP A 99 -37.81 -14.97 1.64
N ASP A 100 -37.27 -16.02 2.24
CA ASP A 100 -35.85 -16.11 2.62
C ASP A 100 -35.03 -17.05 1.73
N GLY A 101 -35.65 -17.61 0.69
CA GLY A 101 -35.07 -18.65 -0.15
C GLY A 101 -33.93 -18.18 -1.05
N TYR A 102 -33.12 -19.16 -1.46
CA TYR A 102 -32.01 -19.01 -2.39
C TYR A 102 -32.21 -19.92 -3.60
N ALA A 103 -31.87 -19.42 -4.78
CA ALA A 103 -31.84 -20.18 -6.02
C ALA A 103 -30.42 -20.22 -6.58
N TYR A 104 -29.88 -21.42 -6.82
CA TYR A 104 -28.58 -21.57 -7.47
C TYR A 104 -28.70 -21.32 -8.97
N VAL A 105 -27.79 -20.53 -9.51
CA VAL A 105 -27.68 -20.25 -10.93
C VAL A 105 -26.28 -20.60 -11.39
N ALA A 106 -26.18 -21.58 -12.29
CA ALA A 106 -24.93 -21.90 -12.97
C ALA A 106 -24.59 -20.82 -14.00
N PHE A 107 -23.32 -20.44 -14.08
CA PHE A 107 -22.83 -19.58 -15.15
C PHE A 107 -22.82 -20.33 -16.48
N PRO A 108 -23.12 -19.64 -17.59
CA PRO A 108 -23.09 -20.26 -18.92
C PRO A 108 -21.66 -20.65 -19.30
N THR A 109 -21.53 -21.65 -20.18
CA THR A 109 -20.23 -22.11 -20.69
C THR A 109 -19.41 -20.93 -21.23
N GLY A 110 -18.18 -20.78 -20.73
CA GLY A 110 -17.26 -19.71 -21.10
C GLY A 110 -17.26 -18.52 -20.14
N PHE A 111 -18.34 -18.28 -19.38
CA PHE A 111 -18.35 -17.22 -18.37
C PHE A 111 -17.71 -17.71 -17.07
N GLN A 112 -16.62 -17.05 -16.70
CA GLN A 112 -15.82 -17.37 -15.53
C GLN A 112 -15.67 -16.11 -14.67
N PHE A 113 -16.03 -16.21 -13.39
CA PHE A 113 -15.95 -15.08 -12.48
C PHE A 113 -15.14 -15.44 -11.23
N ARG A 114 -14.02 -14.75 -11.04
CA ARG A 114 -13.20 -14.86 -9.84
C ARG A 114 -13.71 -13.87 -8.80
N PHE A 115 -14.10 -14.38 -7.64
CA PHE A 115 -14.46 -13.57 -6.48
C PHE A 115 -13.68 -14.10 -5.29
N ASN A 116 -13.18 -13.19 -4.46
CA ASN A 116 -12.36 -13.54 -3.33
C ASN A 116 -11.18 -14.50 -3.62
N GLY A 117 -10.57 -14.35 -4.80
CA GLY A 117 -9.47 -15.17 -5.28
C GLY A 117 -9.85 -16.60 -5.71
N ASN A 118 -11.10 -17.02 -5.55
CA ASN A 118 -11.60 -18.31 -6.02
C ASN A 118 -12.37 -18.15 -7.33
N LEU A 119 -12.22 -19.13 -8.22
CA LEU A 119 -12.99 -19.18 -9.45
C LEU A 119 -14.35 -19.83 -9.18
N TYR A 120 -15.42 -19.18 -9.59
CA TYR A 120 -16.79 -19.68 -9.44
C TYR A 120 -17.43 -19.96 -10.79
N ASN A 121 -18.22 -21.04 -10.83
CA ASN A 121 -19.00 -21.48 -11.99
C ASN A 121 -20.51 -21.21 -11.81
N GLY A 122 -20.89 -20.45 -10.79
CA GLY A 122 -22.27 -20.11 -10.50
C GLY A 122 -22.38 -19.25 -9.24
N ILE A 123 -23.60 -18.84 -8.92
CA ILE A 123 -23.92 -17.97 -7.79
C ILE A 123 -25.30 -18.32 -7.24
N TYR A 124 -25.48 -18.18 -5.93
CA TYR A 124 -26.79 -18.31 -5.27
C TYR A 124 -27.47 -16.95 -5.20
N VAL A 125 -28.64 -16.82 -5.82
CA VAL A 125 -29.46 -15.59 -5.82
C VAL A 125 -30.48 -15.69 -4.69
N SER A 126 -30.52 -14.71 -3.80
CA SER A 126 -31.51 -14.62 -2.72
C SER A 126 -32.68 -13.73 -3.10
N ILE A 127 -33.86 -14.06 -2.59
CA ILE A 127 -35.04 -13.19 -2.67
C ILE A 127 -34.79 -11.86 -1.95
N ASN A 128 -34.04 -11.88 -0.86
CA ASN A 128 -33.67 -10.74 -0.02
C ASN A 128 -32.72 -9.72 -0.69
N GLY A 129 -32.60 -9.74 -2.02
CA GLY A 129 -31.95 -8.67 -2.80
C GLY A 129 -30.42 -8.68 -2.80
N PHE A 130 -29.83 -9.85 -2.57
CA PHE A 130 -28.40 -10.11 -2.71
C PHE A 130 -28.13 -11.47 -3.38
N ALA A 131 -26.88 -11.71 -3.76
CA ALA A 131 -26.41 -12.99 -4.24
C ALA A 131 -25.08 -13.36 -3.56
N THR A 132 -24.79 -14.65 -3.40
CA THR A 132 -23.55 -15.14 -2.75
C THR A 132 -22.88 -16.26 -3.56
N PHE A 133 -21.56 -16.25 -3.56
CA PHE A 133 -20.74 -17.31 -4.15
C PHE A 133 -20.46 -18.48 -3.19
N ASP A 134 -20.85 -18.36 -1.92
CA ASP A 134 -20.60 -19.36 -0.90
C ASP A 134 -21.79 -20.35 -0.79
N ASN A 135 -21.48 -21.65 -0.69
CA ASN A 135 -22.47 -22.70 -0.47
C ASN A 135 -22.55 -23.16 1.01
N THR A 136 -21.72 -22.61 1.91
CA THR A 136 -21.49 -23.20 3.24
C THR A 136 -22.29 -22.58 4.39
N LYS A 137 -22.82 -21.35 4.26
CA LYS A 137 -23.43 -20.57 5.36
C LYS A 137 -24.88 -20.12 5.13
N LEU A 138 -25.62 -20.89 4.35
CA LEU A 138 -26.92 -20.49 3.81
C LEU A 138 -28.07 -20.61 4.83
N VAL A 139 -28.04 -19.78 5.88
CA VAL A 139 -29.13 -19.55 6.84
C VAL A 139 -30.07 -18.45 6.30
N PRO A 140 -31.37 -18.42 6.63
CA PRO A 140 -32.28 -17.32 6.27
C PRO A 140 -31.70 -15.95 6.63
N ALA A 141 -31.29 -15.18 5.63
CA ALA A 141 -30.52 -13.95 5.84
C ALA A 141 -31.39 -12.70 5.62
N LYS A 142 -32.50 -12.63 6.37
CA LYS A 142 -33.45 -11.50 6.37
C LYS A 142 -32.89 -10.18 6.87
N GLN A 143 -31.83 -10.23 7.68
CA GLN A 143 -31.25 -9.02 8.27
C GLN A 143 -30.12 -8.49 7.39
N SER A 144 -30.35 -7.31 6.80
CA SER A 144 -29.43 -6.60 5.91
C SER A 144 -28.05 -6.30 6.52
N ILE A 145 -27.96 -6.21 7.86
CA ILE A 145 -26.71 -6.04 8.61
C ILE A 145 -25.70 -7.17 8.36
N GLY A 146 -26.16 -8.30 7.81
CA GLY A 146 -25.32 -9.41 7.38
C GLY A 146 -24.24 -9.04 6.36
N LEU A 147 -24.44 -7.96 5.59
CA LEU A 147 -23.42 -7.41 4.69
C LEU A 147 -22.17 -6.93 5.44
N PHE A 148 -22.35 -6.43 6.66
CA PHE A 148 -21.29 -5.84 7.46
C PHE A 148 -20.83 -6.74 8.61
N THR A 149 -21.52 -7.85 8.86
CA THR A 149 -21.26 -8.71 10.01
C THR A 149 -20.61 -10.00 9.56
N ASN A 150 -19.45 -10.33 10.13
CA ASN A 150 -18.89 -11.67 10.00
C ASN A 150 -19.52 -12.58 11.05
N SER A 151 -20.37 -13.51 10.62
CA SER A 151 -21.06 -14.48 11.47
C SER A 151 -21.37 -15.73 10.66
N ALA A 152 -21.42 -16.89 11.32
CA ALA A 152 -21.90 -18.12 10.71
C ALA A 152 -23.38 -18.05 10.27
N SER A 153 -24.14 -17.06 10.76
CA SER A 153 -25.54 -16.83 10.42
C SER A 153 -25.75 -16.05 9.12
N TYR A 154 -24.70 -15.46 8.54
CA TYR A 154 -24.80 -14.67 7.32
C TYR A 154 -23.89 -15.24 6.22
N PRO A 155 -24.32 -15.16 4.95
CA PRO A 155 -23.49 -15.58 3.85
C PRO A 155 -22.27 -14.67 3.71
N ASP A 156 -21.16 -15.28 3.31
CA ASP A 156 -19.94 -14.60 2.89
C ASP A 156 -19.89 -14.51 1.37
N ASN A 157 -18.90 -13.81 0.83
CA ASN A 157 -18.72 -13.63 -0.61
C ASN A 157 -20.00 -13.15 -1.31
N ALA A 158 -20.58 -12.07 -0.78
CA ALA A 158 -21.89 -11.59 -1.16
C ALA A 158 -21.82 -10.31 -2.00
N VAL A 159 -22.77 -10.19 -2.92
CA VAL A 159 -23.01 -9.05 -3.78
C VAL A 159 -24.44 -8.58 -3.52
N ALA A 160 -24.59 -7.40 -2.94
CA ALA A 160 -25.84 -6.90 -2.40
C ALA A 160 -26.21 -5.57 -3.07
N PRO A 161 -26.94 -5.57 -4.20
CA PRO A 161 -27.48 -4.34 -4.76
C PRO A 161 -28.52 -3.71 -3.84
N PHE A 162 -29.32 -4.50 -3.12
CA PHE A 162 -30.31 -4.00 -2.18
C PHE A 162 -30.71 -5.11 -1.19
N TRP A 163 -29.86 -5.39 -0.21
CA TRP A 163 -30.12 -6.47 0.75
C TRP A 163 -31.08 -6.01 1.84
N GLY A 164 -32.27 -6.59 1.90
CA GLY A 164 -33.28 -6.31 2.93
C GLY A 164 -34.11 -7.55 3.26
N ASP A 165 -35.29 -7.34 3.83
CA ASP A 165 -36.30 -8.39 4.08
C ASP A 165 -37.34 -8.31 2.96
N HIS A 166 -37.29 -9.21 1.98
CA HIS A 166 -38.07 -9.10 0.75
C HIS A 166 -38.89 -10.35 0.51
N ARG A 167 -39.95 -10.20 -0.30
CA ARG A 167 -40.83 -11.31 -0.64
C ARG A 167 -41.07 -11.42 -2.14
N TYR A 168 -41.00 -12.65 -2.63
CA TYR A 168 -41.42 -13.00 -3.98
C TYR A 168 -42.94 -13.17 -4.01
N ARG A 169 -43.61 -12.36 -4.83
CA ARG A 169 -45.06 -12.41 -5.04
C ARG A 169 -45.40 -13.09 -6.36
N THR A 170 -46.45 -13.90 -6.36
CA THR A 170 -46.91 -14.66 -7.53
C THR A 170 -48.22 -14.11 -8.06
N ASN A 171 -48.71 -14.65 -9.17
CA ASN A 171 -50.02 -14.28 -9.72
C ASN A 171 -51.19 -14.57 -8.76
N ILE A 172 -51.02 -15.46 -7.78
CA ILE A 172 -52.04 -15.78 -6.78
C ILE A 172 -52.23 -14.61 -5.80
N ASP A 173 -51.17 -13.85 -5.52
CA ASP A 173 -51.18 -12.72 -4.58
C ASP A 173 -51.87 -11.47 -5.16
N VAL A 174 -52.16 -11.44 -6.46
CA VAL A 174 -52.84 -10.30 -7.13
C VAL A 174 -54.21 -10.03 -6.52
N LEU A 175 -54.94 -11.08 -6.15
CA LEU A 175 -56.26 -10.96 -5.50
C LEU A 175 -56.17 -10.26 -4.13
N GLN A 176 -54.98 -10.23 -3.52
CA GLN A 176 -54.70 -9.53 -2.27
C GLN A 176 -54.08 -8.13 -2.50
N GLY A 177 -54.07 -7.67 -3.75
CA GLY A 177 -53.56 -6.36 -4.15
C GLY A 177 -52.05 -6.28 -4.31
N TYR A 178 -51.32 -7.41 -4.29
CA TYR A 178 -49.87 -7.42 -4.53
C TYR A 178 -49.54 -7.44 -6.02
N MET A 179 -48.34 -6.96 -6.35
CA MET A 179 -47.78 -7.03 -7.69
C MET A 179 -46.94 -8.30 -7.82
N PRO A 180 -47.09 -9.12 -8.89
CA PRO A 180 -46.22 -10.26 -9.12
C PRO A 180 -44.76 -9.84 -9.31
N SER A 181 -43.87 -10.48 -8.57
CA SER A 181 -42.42 -10.29 -8.66
C SER A 181 -41.85 -11.15 -9.79
N GLU A 182 -40.71 -10.73 -10.34
CA GLU A 182 -39.90 -11.54 -11.24
C GLU A 182 -38.43 -11.39 -10.85
N ILE A 183 -37.77 -12.52 -10.56
CA ILE A 183 -36.31 -12.57 -10.44
C ILE A 183 -35.79 -13.31 -11.67
N SER A 184 -34.89 -12.69 -12.42
CA SER A 184 -34.35 -13.26 -13.65
C SER A 184 -32.86 -13.02 -13.79
N VAL A 185 -32.22 -13.86 -14.60
CA VAL A 185 -30.80 -13.79 -14.94
C VAL A 185 -30.63 -13.79 -16.45
N VAL A 186 -29.66 -13.05 -16.96
CA VAL A 186 -29.35 -13.04 -18.39
C VAL A 186 -27.87 -12.78 -18.63
N MET A 187 -27.29 -13.42 -19.64
CA MET A 187 -25.99 -13.05 -20.16
C MET A 187 -26.18 -12.16 -21.40
N ASP A 188 -25.58 -10.98 -21.39
CA ASP A 188 -25.70 -10.01 -22.48
C ASP A 188 -24.39 -9.22 -22.61
N VAL A 189 -24.26 -8.47 -23.70
CA VAL A 189 -23.23 -7.45 -23.82
C VAL A 189 -23.68 -6.17 -23.12
N ASP A 190 -22.71 -5.38 -22.69
CA ASP A 190 -23.01 -4.05 -22.14
C ASP A 190 -23.68 -3.19 -23.21
N ARG A 191 -24.80 -2.59 -22.82
CA ARG A 191 -25.69 -1.85 -23.72
C ARG A 191 -26.12 -0.56 -23.04
N ASP A 192 -26.45 0.45 -23.82
CA ASP A 192 -26.99 1.72 -23.32
C ASP A 192 -28.52 1.65 -23.11
N GLU A 193 -29.14 2.80 -22.83
CA GLU A 193 -30.59 2.93 -22.68
C GLU A 193 -31.39 2.65 -23.96
N ASN A 194 -30.78 2.71 -25.13
CA ASN A 194 -31.42 2.45 -26.43
C ASN A 194 -31.25 0.99 -26.89
N CYS A 195 -30.66 0.14 -26.06
CA CYS A 195 -30.26 -1.24 -26.37
C CYS A 195 -29.10 -1.38 -27.35
N ASP A 196 -28.41 -0.28 -27.65
CA ASP A 196 -27.24 -0.30 -28.51
C ASP A 196 -26.02 -0.80 -27.72
N THR A 197 -25.19 -1.61 -28.37
CA THR A 197 -23.99 -2.17 -27.75
C THR A 197 -22.98 -1.06 -27.45
N VAL A 198 -22.59 -0.93 -26.18
CA VAL A 198 -21.57 0.03 -25.77
C VAL A 198 -20.20 -0.50 -26.19
N LYS A 199 -19.51 0.30 -26.99
CA LYS A 199 -18.14 0.01 -27.47
C LYS A 199 -17.13 0.73 -26.59
N TYR A 200 -16.13 -0.02 -26.15
CA TYR A 200 -15.03 0.47 -25.32
C TYR A 200 -13.74 0.49 -26.13
N THR A 201 -12.90 1.48 -25.89
CA THR A 201 -11.58 1.57 -26.53
C THR A 201 -10.47 1.35 -25.51
N ARG A 202 -9.45 0.59 -25.87
CA ARG A 202 -8.19 0.49 -25.14
C ARG A 202 -7.02 0.66 -26.09
N ILE A 203 -5.89 1.14 -25.60
CA ILE A 203 -4.65 1.12 -26.38
C ILE A 203 -4.02 -0.25 -26.16
N ASN A 204 -3.77 -0.98 -27.24
CA ASN A 204 -2.94 -2.18 -27.20
C ASN A 204 -1.52 -1.73 -26.85
N PRO A 205 -0.94 -2.19 -25.73
CA PRO A 205 0.39 -1.75 -25.30
C PRO A 205 1.52 -2.20 -26.23
N THR A 206 1.32 -3.31 -26.95
CA THR A 206 2.33 -3.97 -27.78
C THR A 206 2.38 -3.35 -29.16
N THR A 207 1.21 -3.02 -29.72
CA THR A 207 1.10 -2.43 -31.07
C THR A 207 0.91 -0.91 -31.05
N GLY A 208 0.59 -0.33 -29.90
CA GLY A 208 0.22 1.08 -29.75
C GLY A 208 -1.12 1.46 -30.41
N GLN A 209 -1.84 0.50 -30.98
CA GLN A 209 -3.08 0.76 -31.70
C GLN A 209 -4.29 0.80 -30.76
N THR A 210 -5.27 1.63 -31.08
CA THR A 210 -6.55 1.63 -30.36
C THR A 210 -7.39 0.43 -30.79
N GLU A 211 -7.66 -0.46 -29.85
CA GLU A 211 -8.57 -1.58 -30.01
C GLU A 211 -9.95 -1.22 -29.48
N THR A 212 -10.99 -1.56 -30.24
CA THR A 212 -12.37 -1.48 -29.78
C THR A 212 -12.84 -2.85 -29.31
N PHE A 213 -13.41 -2.93 -28.11
CA PHE A 213 -13.94 -4.15 -27.53
C PHE A 213 -15.32 -3.92 -26.91
N VAL A 214 -16.03 -5.01 -26.66
CA VAL A 214 -17.32 -5.03 -25.95
C VAL A 214 -17.13 -5.78 -24.64
N ARG A 215 -17.93 -5.44 -23.64
CA ARG A 215 -17.90 -6.12 -22.34
C ARG A 215 -19.09 -7.05 -22.25
N ASN A 216 -18.85 -8.32 -21.94
CA ASN A 216 -19.92 -9.24 -21.59
C ASN A 216 -20.29 -9.05 -20.12
N CYS A 217 -21.56 -9.21 -19.78
CA CYS A 217 -22.06 -9.07 -18.42
C CYS A 217 -23.14 -10.10 -18.14
N PHE A 218 -23.07 -10.66 -16.94
CA PHE A 218 -24.12 -11.45 -16.36
C PHE A 218 -24.96 -10.55 -15.46
N ILE A 219 -26.25 -10.40 -15.78
CA ILE A 219 -27.18 -9.51 -15.11
C ILE A 219 -28.14 -10.34 -14.27
N ILE A 220 -28.25 -10.00 -12.99
CA ILE A 220 -29.31 -10.48 -12.10
C ILE A 220 -30.29 -9.33 -11.92
N GLN A 221 -31.56 -9.56 -12.24
CA GLN A 221 -32.63 -8.58 -12.14
C GLN A 221 -33.65 -9.03 -11.09
N TRP A 222 -33.93 -8.16 -10.12
CA TRP A 222 -35.11 -8.22 -9.27
C TRP A 222 -36.09 -7.16 -9.78
N LYS A 223 -37.20 -7.63 -10.35
CA LYS A 223 -38.23 -6.80 -10.94
C LYS A 223 -39.53 -6.95 -10.16
N ASN A 224 -40.17 -5.82 -9.88
CA ASN A 224 -41.39 -5.72 -9.11
C ASN A 224 -41.35 -6.48 -7.77
N LEU A 225 -40.19 -6.54 -7.14
CA LEU A 225 -40.01 -7.29 -5.89
C LEU A 225 -40.74 -6.57 -4.75
N ASN A 226 -41.42 -7.30 -3.86
CA ASN A 226 -42.01 -6.71 -2.67
C ASN A 226 -40.91 -6.48 -1.63
N ILE A 227 -40.53 -5.23 -1.42
CA ILE A 227 -39.32 -4.85 -0.68
C ILE A 227 -39.59 -4.38 0.75
N ASN A 228 -38.70 -4.77 1.66
CA ASN A 228 -38.53 -4.44 3.10
C ASN A 228 -39.70 -4.69 4.05
N ASP A 229 -40.93 -4.68 3.56
CA ASP A 229 -42.12 -4.96 4.36
C ASP A 229 -43.13 -5.75 3.52
N GLN A 230 -43.23 -7.04 3.82
CA GLN A 230 -44.13 -7.95 3.13
C GLN A 230 -45.63 -7.63 3.37
N SER A 231 -45.99 -6.84 4.38
CA SER A 231 -47.38 -6.45 4.63
C SER A 231 -47.85 -5.28 3.76
N VAL A 232 -46.92 -4.54 3.15
CA VAL A 232 -47.21 -3.35 2.35
C VAL A 232 -47.25 -3.72 0.87
N ASN A 233 -48.44 -3.93 0.34
CA ASN A 233 -48.64 -4.35 -1.05
C ASN A 233 -48.16 -3.35 -2.11
N SER A 234 -48.03 -2.06 -1.78
CA SER A 234 -47.47 -1.03 -2.66
C SER A 234 -45.94 -0.92 -2.61
N SER A 235 -45.28 -1.59 -1.66
CA SER A 235 -43.83 -1.52 -1.48
C SER A 235 -43.12 -2.41 -2.49
N VAL A 236 -42.90 -1.87 -3.69
CA VAL A 236 -42.35 -2.58 -4.85
C VAL A 236 -41.06 -1.92 -5.31
N GLY A 237 -40.05 -2.70 -5.68
CA GLY A 237 -38.75 -2.20 -6.16
C GLY A 237 -38.20 -2.93 -7.37
N ASN A 238 -37.41 -2.21 -8.16
CA ASN A 238 -36.68 -2.73 -9.32
C ASN A 238 -35.19 -2.43 -9.16
N PHE A 239 -34.34 -3.45 -9.25
CA PHE A 239 -32.89 -3.27 -9.14
C PHE A 239 -32.13 -4.44 -9.78
N GLN A 240 -30.85 -4.21 -10.05
CA GLN A 240 -29.97 -5.17 -10.72
C GLN A 240 -28.61 -5.23 -10.07
N ALA A 241 -27.99 -6.41 -10.15
CA ALA A 241 -26.55 -6.58 -10.05
C ALA A 241 -26.01 -7.05 -11.40
N ARG A 242 -24.91 -6.44 -11.85
CA ARG A 242 -24.24 -6.77 -13.11
C ARG A 242 -22.81 -7.19 -12.81
N LEU A 243 -22.47 -8.40 -13.21
CA LEU A 243 -21.16 -9.01 -13.06
C LEU A 243 -20.50 -9.03 -14.44
N TYR A 244 -19.45 -8.22 -14.62
CA TYR A 244 -18.78 -8.15 -15.92
C TYR A 244 -17.78 -9.28 -16.07
N GLU A 245 -17.72 -9.87 -17.26
CA GLU A 245 -16.67 -10.82 -17.60
C GLU A 245 -15.32 -10.09 -17.68
N ALA A 246 -14.29 -10.71 -17.13
CA ALA A 246 -12.94 -10.18 -17.27
C ALA A 246 -12.33 -10.67 -18.59
N THR A 247 -11.76 -9.74 -19.35
CA THR A 247 -11.31 -9.99 -20.72
C THR A 247 -9.85 -10.47 -20.84
N ALA A 248 -9.21 -10.86 -19.72
CA ALA A 248 -7.79 -11.23 -19.68
C ALA A 248 -7.66 -12.74 -19.44
N ALA A 249 -6.83 -13.43 -20.22
CA ALA A 249 -6.75 -14.89 -20.28
C ALA A 249 -6.43 -15.57 -18.94
N GLU A 250 -5.85 -14.82 -17.99
CA GLU A 250 -5.40 -15.33 -16.68
C GLU A 250 -5.99 -14.56 -15.49
N ASN A 251 -6.89 -13.60 -15.74
CA ASN A 251 -7.51 -12.80 -14.70
C ASN A 251 -9.02 -12.68 -14.92
N TYR A 252 -9.76 -13.59 -14.29
CA TYR A 252 -11.22 -13.71 -14.35
C TYR A 252 -11.99 -12.78 -13.40
N GLN A 253 -11.35 -11.74 -12.84
CA GLN A 253 -11.99 -10.83 -11.91
C GLN A 253 -12.49 -9.57 -12.62
N GLY A 254 -13.81 -9.48 -12.82
CA GLY A 254 -14.44 -8.36 -13.50
C GLY A 254 -15.18 -7.40 -12.55
N ASP A 255 -15.56 -6.23 -13.09
CA ASP A 255 -16.28 -5.20 -12.34
C ASP A 255 -17.66 -5.70 -11.89
N ILE A 256 -18.16 -5.08 -10.82
CA ILE A 256 -19.53 -5.27 -10.34
C ILE A 256 -20.26 -3.92 -10.38
N GLU A 257 -21.48 -3.90 -10.90
CA GLU A 257 -22.31 -2.70 -10.95
C GLU A 257 -23.71 -2.95 -10.39
N PHE A 258 -24.25 -1.96 -9.67
CA PHE A 258 -25.63 -1.95 -9.18
C PHE A 258 -26.42 -0.83 -9.85
N ALA A 259 -27.58 -1.18 -10.40
CA ALA A 259 -28.48 -0.25 -11.07
C ALA A 259 -29.87 -0.33 -10.47
N TYR A 260 -30.56 0.81 -10.39
CA TYR A 260 -31.83 0.94 -9.67
C TYR A 260 -32.91 1.54 -10.57
N GLY A 261 -34.06 0.89 -10.61
CA GLY A 261 -35.23 1.34 -11.36
C GLY A 261 -36.21 2.15 -10.52
N GLN A 262 -37.46 2.19 -10.98
CA GLN A 262 -38.56 2.82 -10.25
C GLN A 262 -38.97 1.97 -9.04
N VAL A 263 -39.57 2.63 -8.04
CA VAL A 263 -40.24 2.00 -6.89
C VAL A 263 -41.73 2.35 -6.85
N GLY A 264 -42.50 1.49 -6.19
CA GLY A 264 -43.95 1.60 -6.13
C GLY A 264 -44.60 1.28 -7.48
N GLY A 265 -45.67 2.00 -7.81
CA GLY A 265 -46.36 1.84 -9.09
C GLY A 265 -47.14 0.53 -9.22
N ASN A 266 -47.48 -0.13 -8.10
CA ASN A 266 -48.32 -1.32 -8.12
C ASN A 266 -49.76 -0.94 -8.55
N PRO A 267 -50.24 -1.42 -9.72
CA PRO A 267 -51.57 -1.09 -10.21
C PRO A 267 -52.71 -1.80 -9.45
N ASN A 268 -52.39 -2.80 -8.61
CA ASN A 268 -53.36 -3.64 -7.91
C ASN A 268 -53.77 -3.09 -6.52
N THR A 269 -53.26 -1.91 -6.14
CA THR A 269 -53.55 -1.27 -4.85
C THR A 269 -53.63 0.24 -5.00
N SER A 270 -54.43 0.89 -4.14
CA SER A 270 -54.45 2.34 -4.00
C SER A 270 -53.42 2.86 -2.99
N ASN A 271 -52.75 1.97 -2.25
CA ASN A 271 -51.67 2.33 -1.35
C ASN A 271 -50.47 2.86 -2.15
N THR A 272 -49.82 3.90 -1.65
CA THR A 272 -48.64 4.52 -2.29
C THR A 272 -47.39 4.46 -1.40
N VAL A 273 -47.49 3.84 -0.22
CA VAL A 273 -46.37 3.71 0.72
C VAL A 273 -45.34 2.74 0.14
N VAL A 274 -44.08 3.14 0.13
CA VAL A 274 -42.96 2.28 -0.26
C VAL A 274 -41.92 2.29 0.86
N VAL A 275 -41.52 1.11 1.32
CA VAL A 275 -40.52 0.93 2.38
C VAL A 275 -39.16 0.69 1.73
N THR A 276 -38.37 1.74 1.56
CA THR A 276 -37.03 1.67 0.92
C THR A 276 -35.88 1.76 1.92
N ARG A 277 -36.19 1.98 3.21
CA ARG A 277 -35.21 2.20 4.27
C ARG A 277 -34.77 0.89 4.93
N GLY A 278 -33.53 0.86 5.41
CA GLY A 278 -33.00 -0.25 6.21
C GLY A 278 -32.38 -1.40 5.41
N ALA A 279 -32.35 -1.30 4.08
CA ALA A 279 -31.58 -2.22 3.25
C ALA A 279 -30.10 -1.82 3.21
N THR A 280 -29.20 -2.78 3.00
CA THR A 280 -27.77 -2.52 2.83
C THR A 280 -27.36 -2.71 1.39
N VAL A 281 -26.34 -1.97 0.96
CA VAL A 281 -25.84 -2.00 -0.42
C VAL A 281 -24.33 -2.14 -0.39
N GLY A 282 -23.79 -3.08 -1.14
CA GLY A 282 -22.35 -3.28 -1.20
C GLY A 282 -21.90 -4.66 -1.62
N ILE A 283 -20.63 -4.94 -1.40
CA ILE A 283 -20.01 -6.25 -1.61
C ILE A 283 -19.26 -6.67 -0.35
N LYS A 284 -19.26 -7.97 -0.07
CA LYS A 284 -18.67 -8.56 1.14
C LYS A 284 -17.79 -9.76 0.76
N GLY A 285 -16.60 -9.83 1.35
CA GLY A 285 -15.68 -10.98 1.25
C GLY A 285 -16.03 -12.11 2.21
N ASN A 286 -15.07 -13.01 2.47
CA ASN A 286 -15.18 -14.03 3.52
C ASN A 286 -14.23 -13.78 4.70
N SER A 287 -13.56 -12.63 4.70
CA SER A 287 -12.62 -12.24 5.74
C SER A 287 -13.29 -11.43 6.84
N GLY A 288 -12.64 -11.40 8.00
CA GLY A 288 -13.17 -10.84 9.25
C GLY A 288 -13.24 -11.90 10.36
N PHE A 289 -13.43 -11.44 11.60
CA PHE A 289 -13.55 -12.33 12.75
C PHE A 289 -15.02 -12.47 13.16
N PRO A 290 -15.49 -13.67 13.56
CA PRO A 290 -16.85 -13.85 14.05
C PRO A 290 -17.20 -12.84 15.15
N GLY A 291 -18.30 -12.11 14.99
CA GLY A 291 -18.75 -11.07 15.92
C GLY A 291 -18.18 -9.67 15.67
N PHE A 292 -17.36 -9.49 14.62
CA PHE A 292 -16.81 -8.21 14.20
C PHE A 292 -17.31 -7.82 12.80
N LEU A 293 -16.92 -6.62 12.36
CA LEU A 293 -17.16 -6.20 10.99
C LEU A 293 -16.54 -7.22 10.01
N SER A 294 -17.30 -7.58 8.99
CA SER A 294 -16.77 -8.32 7.85
C SER A 294 -15.89 -7.42 6.99
N ASP A 295 -15.19 -8.05 6.08
CA ASP A 295 -14.56 -7.39 4.96
C ASP A 295 -15.61 -6.97 3.91
N PHE A 296 -15.88 -5.67 3.78
CA PHE A 296 -16.94 -5.16 2.89
C PHE A 296 -16.63 -3.78 2.31
N TRP A 297 -17.18 -3.51 1.13
CA TRP A 297 -17.36 -2.15 0.63
C TRP A 297 -18.83 -1.75 0.72
N ASN A 298 -19.13 -0.67 1.45
CA ASN A 298 -20.47 -0.10 1.50
C ASN A 298 -20.73 0.77 0.26
N GLY A 299 -21.64 0.32 -0.60
CA GLY A 299 -21.99 0.99 -1.85
C GLY A 299 -22.69 2.35 -1.66
N LEU A 300 -23.18 2.66 -0.45
CA LEU A 300 -23.80 3.96 -0.15
C LEU A 300 -22.78 5.06 0.14
N VAL A 301 -21.50 4.73 0.23
CA VAL A 301 -20.41 5.66 0.56
C VAL A 301 -19.38 5.62 -0.57
N TRP A 302 -19.48 6.52 -1.54
CA TRP A 302 -18.57 6.58 -2.70
C TRP A 302 -17.54 7.72 -2.62
N THR A 303 -17.56 8.53 -1.56
CA THR A 303 -16.58 9.61 -1.34
C THR A 303 -15.32 9.05 -0.67
N PRO A 304 -14.13 9.16 -1.31
CA PRO A 304 -12.91 8.49 -0.84
C PRO A 304 -12.50 8.80 0.60
N GLN A 305 -12.82 10.01 1.09
CA GLN A 305 -12.41 10.49 2.41
C GLN A 305 -13.31 10.02 3.56
N VAL A 306 -14.41 9.31 3.28
CA VAL A 306 -15.49 9.05 4.25
C VAL A 306 -15.50 7.59 4.77
N GLY A 307 -14.59 6.74 4.29
CA GLY A 307 -14.34 5.41 4.86
C GLY A 307 -15.45 4.39 4.57
N SER A 308 -15.70 4.09 3.29
CA SER A 308 -16.71 3.11 2.83
C SER A 308 -16.50 1.68 3.32
N ASN A 309 -15.30 1.38 3.83
CA ASN A 309 -14.90 0.13 4.46
C ASN A 309 -15.25 0.01 5.95
N SER A 310 -15.63 1.11 6.60
CA SER A 310 -15.90 1.16 8.04
C SER A 310 -17.34 1.56 8.37
N ARG A 311 -18.01 2.21 7.41
CA ARG A 311 -19.39 2.68 7.55
C ARG A 311 -20.39 1.57 7.28
N THR A 312 -21.26 1.32 8.25
CA THR A 312 -22.35 0.32 8.18
C THR A 312 -23.70 0.93 7.83
N ASP A 313 -23.69 2.01 7.04
CA ASP A 313 -24.88 2.75 6.65
C ASP A 313 -25.86 1.85 5.90
N SER A 314 -27.15 2.06 6.16
CA SER A 314 -28.27 1.45 5.43
C SER A 314 -29.03 2.53 4.64
N THR A 315 -29.79 2.09 3.64
CA THR A 315 -30.55 2.97 2.75
C THR A 315 -31.51 3.84 3.55
N SER A 316 -31.55 5.12 3.17
CA SER A 316 -32.48 6.11 3.72
C SER A 316 -33.29 6.83 2.64
N ILE A 317 -32.82 6.74 1.39
CA ILE A 317 -33.38 7.34 0.18
C ILE A 317 -33.44 6.31 -0.94
N TRP A 318 -34.36 6.53 -1.89
CA TRP A 318 -34.38 5.83 -3.16
C TRP A 318 -34.11 6.85 -4.28
N GLN A 319 -33.28 6.55 -5.27
CA GLN A 319 -32.48 5.33 -5.43
C GLN A 319 -31.24 5.29 -4.51
N PRO A 320 -30.72 4.10 -4.15
CA PRO A 320 -29.49 3.98 -3.36
C PRO A 320 -28.26 4.69 -3.97
N SER A 321 -28.27 4.95 -5.27
CA SER A 321 -27.33 5.79 -6.04
C SER A 321 -27.43 7.31 -5.71
N GLY A 322 -27.68 7.67 -4.44
CA GLY A 322 -27.79 9.07 -4.03
C GLY A 322 -29.06 9.77 -4.51
N GLY A 323 -30.13 9.04 -4.80
CA GLY A 323 -31.38 9.56 -5.34
C GLY A 323 -31.40 9.71 -6.86
N ARG A 324 -30.34 9.32 -7.56
CA ARG A 324 -30.17 9.54 -9.01
C ARG A 324 -30.63 8.36 -9.86
N SER A 325 -31.62 8.58 -10.71
CA SER A 325 -32.12 7.60 -11.69
C SER A 325 -31.20 7.34 -12.89
N ASP A 326 -30.23 8.22 -13.11
CA ASP A 326 -29.26 8.18 -14.21
C ASP A 326 -27.90 7.62 -13.77
N ALA A 327 -27.81 6.97 -12.62
CA ALA A 327 -26.54 6.53 -12.07
C ALA A 327 -26.53 5.07 -11.59
N ILE A 328 -25.35 4.48 -11.65
CA ILE A 328 -25.03 3.17 -11.07
C ILE A 328 -23.94 3.29 -10.01
N ILE A 329 -23.93 2.34 -9.07
CA ILE A 329 -22.84 2.16 -8.12
C ILE A 329 -21.89 1.11 -8.72
N ARG A 330 -20.63 1.47 -8.94
CA ARG A 330 -19.62 0.59 -9.54
C ARG A 330 -18.55 0.22 -8.51
N PHE A 331 -18.20 -1.06 -8.48
CA PHE A 331 -17.01 -1.60 -7.84
C PHE A 331 -16.06 -2.05 -8.93
N ASN A 332 -15.05 -1.24 -9.20
CA ASN A 332 -14.04 -1.57 -10.21
C ASN A 332 -13.14 -2.70 -9.71
N SER A 333 -12.96 -3.73 -10.52
CA SER A 333 -11.99 -4.77 -10.19
C SER A 333 -10.57 -4.23 -10.32
N ILE A 334 -9.73 -4.65 -9.38
CA ILE A 334 -8.30 -4.41 -9.39
C ILE A 334 -7.65 -5.65 -9.97
N ARG A 335 -7.07 -5.52 -11.16
CA ARG A 335 -6.49 -6.63 -11.90
C ARG A 335 -5.20 -7.14 -11.23
N TYR A 336 -5.05 -8.47 -11.12
CA TYR A 336 -3.79 -9.10 -10.69
C TYR A 336 -2.78 -9.12 -11.83
N LEU A 337 -1.49 -9.14 -11.48
CA LEU A 337 -0.42 -9.40 -12.44
C LEU A 337 -0.35 -10.89 -12.75
N THR A 338 -0.02 -11.22 -13.99
CA THR A 338 0.04 -12.60 -14.49
C THR A 338 1.31 -13.36 -14.05
N PHE A 339 2.24 -12.69 -13.36
CA PHE A 339 3.52 -13.28 -12.98
C PHE A 339 3.40 -14.15 -11.72
N ASN A 340 3.90 -15.39 -11.82
CA ASN A 340 3.92 -16.36 -10.72
C ASN A 340 5.23 -16.33 -9.91
N ASN A 341 6.05 -15.29 -10.06
CA ASN A 341 7.34 -15.17 -9.37
C ASN A 341 7.32 -13.96 -8.44
N TRP A 342 7.41 -14.22 -7.14
CA TRP A 342 7.61 -13.22 -6.10
C TRP A 342 8.97 -12.54 -6.32
N GLY A 343 9.07 -11.22 -6.10
CA GLY A 343 10.34 -10.48 -6.17
C GLY A 343 10.93 -10.31 -7.56
N PHE A 344 10.11 -10.29 -8.62
CA PHE A 344 10.61 -10.15 -10.00
C PHE A 344 11.22 -8.77 -10.32
N GLY A 345 11.05 -7.77 -9.45
CA GLY A 345 11.60 -6.42 -9.58
C GLY A 345 10.70 -5.40 -10.32
N ASP A 346 9.53 -5.81 -10.81
CA ASP A 346 8.58 -4.95 -11.56
C ASP A 346 7.56 -4.28 -10.62
N ALA A 347 8.06 -3.50 -9.64
CA ALA A 347 7.26 -2.85 -8.61
C ALA A 347 6.24 -1.84 -9.17
N ASP A 348 6.49 -1.30 -10.37
CA ASP A 348 5.57 -0.38 -11.04
C ASP A 348 4.53 -1.08 -11.93
N THR A 349 4.57 -2.42 -12.00
CA THR A 349 3.66 -3.30 -12.74
C THR A 349 3.66 -3.13 -14.26
N SER A 350 4.71 -2.53 -14.82
CA SER A 350 4.81 -2.28 -16.25
C SER A 350 4.84 -3.53 -17.12
N GLY A 351 5.16 -4.68 -16.56
CA GLY A 351 5.09 -5.97 -17.21
C GLY A 351 3.69 -6.52 -17.37
N ALA A 352 2.69 -6.02 -16.63
CA ALA A 352 1.34 -6.60 -16.68
C ALA A 352 0.80 -6.71 -18.11
N GLU A 353 -0.07 -7.70 -18.35
CA GLU A 353 -0.78 -7.78 -19.62
C GLU A 353 -1.50 -6.44 -19.90
N GLY A 354 -1.30 -5.87 -21.09
CA GLY A 354 -1.86 -4.54 -21.37
C GLY A 354 -0.93 -3.37 -21.04
N GLN A 355 0.29 -3.60 -20.51
CA GLN A 355 1.24 -2.55 -20.12
C GLN A 355 2.50 -2.49 -20.99
N ARG A 356 3.25 -1.39 -20.86
CA ARG A 356 4.39 -1.02 -21.72
C ARG A 356 5.49 -2.08 -21.87
N HIS A 357 5.71 -2.93 -20.86
CA HIS A 357 6.74 -3.97 -20.84
C HIS A 357 6.16 -5.40 -20.86
N ALA A 358 4.90 -5.55 -21.26
CA ALA A 358 4.24 -6.83 -21.41
C ALA A 358 5.02 -7.79 -22.32
N GLY A 359 5.24 -9.02 -21.86
CA GLY A 359 5.92 -10.06 -22.63
C GLY A 359 7.43 -9.87 -22.82
N LEU A 360 8.03 -8.80 -22.29
CA LEU A 360 9.48 -8.58 -22.36
C LEU A 360 10.23 -9.41 -21.30
N PRO A 361 11.49 -9.81 -21.55
CA PRO A 361 12.34 -10.43 -20.54
C PRO A 361 12.65 -9.45 -19.39
N GLN A 362 13.06 -9.99 -18.23
CA GLN A 362 13.26 -9.22 -16.99
C GLN A 362 14.18 -8.00 -17.18
N ASN A 363 15.29 -8.18 -17.89
CA ASN A 363 16.29 -7.13 -18.16
C ASN A 363 15.77 -5.95 -19.00
N ARG A 364 14.59 -6.10 -19.62
CA ARG A 364 13.91 -5.02 -20.36
C ARG A 364 12.65 -4.51 -19.65
N ARG A 365 12.24 -5.18 -18.58
CA ARG A 365 11.03 -4.88 -17.82
C ARG A 365 11.35 -4.10 -16.55
N VAL A 366 12.33 -4.59 -15.78
CA VAL A 366 12.81 -3.94 -14.57
C VAL A 366 13.62 -2.71 -14.98
N THR A 367 13.30 -1.57 -14.37
CA THR A 367 13.89 -0.27 -14.68
C THR A 367 14.15 0.52 -13.41
N ALA A 368 14.90 1.63 -13.52
CA ALA A 368 15.10 2.53 -12.38
C ALA A 368 13.78 3.13 -11.86
N ASN A 369 12.71 3.11 -12.67
CA ASN A 369 11.38 3.55 -12.23
C ASN A 369 10.80 2.62 -11.16
N ASP A 370 11.12 1.32 -11.18
CA ASP A 370 10.66 0.37 -10.16
C ASP A 370 11.26 0.70 -8.79
N ALA A 371 12.58 0.93 -8.74
CA ALA A 371 13.26 1.41 -7.54
C ALA A 371 12.66 2.74 -7.07
N ARG A 372 12.38 3.67 -7.99
CA ARG A 372 11.76 4.96 -7.67
C ARG A 372 10.35 4.82 -7.10
N VAL A 373 9.52 3.92 -7.62
CA VAL A 373 8.18 3.66 -7.09
C VAL A 373 8.24 3.14 -5.64
N ILE A 374 9.19 2.25 -5.34
CA ILE A 374 9.43 1.78 -3.96
C ILE A 374 9.83 2.95 -3.05
N ILE A 375 10.84 3.74 -3.46
CA ILE A 375 11.29 4.89 -2.67
C ILE A 375 10.14 5.90 -2.45
N GLN A 376 9.39 6.21 -3.51
CA GLN A 376 8.24 7.12 -3.44
C GLN A 376 7.18 6.62 -2.45
N SER A 377 6.93 5.32 -2.41
CA SER A 377 6.00 4.71 -1.47
C SER A 377 6.40 4.97 -0.02
N ILE A 378 7.71 4.96 0.27
CA ILE A 378 8.28 5.16 1.60
C ILE A 378 8.23 6.64 1.99
N VAL A 379 8.72 7.54 1.13
CA VAL A 379 8.77 8.99 1.45
C VAL A 379 7.38 9.61 1.55
N THR A 380 6.43 9.15 0.73
CA THR A 380 5.03 9.61 0.79
C THR A 380 4.21 8.91 1.87
N LYS A 381 4.78 7.89 2.55
CA LYS A 381 4.08 7.03 3.50
C LYS A 381 2.82 6.38 2.90
N ARG A 382 2.87 6.08 1.60
CA ARG A 382 1.82 5.39 0.84
C ARG A 382 2.39 4.03 0.41
N PRO A 383 2.21 2.97 1.21
CA PRO A 383 2.83 1.68 0.91
C PRO A 383 2.37 1.15 -0.45
N LEU A 384 3.24 0.40 -1.11
CA LEU A 384 2.87 -0.34 -2.30
C LEU A 384 1.80 -1.38 -1.98
N ASP A 385 1.00 -1.71 -2.99
CA ASP A 385 -0.07 -2.68 -2.86
C ASP A 385 0.48 -4.04 -2.38
N SER A 386 0.15 -4.38 -1.12
CA SER A 386 0.71 -5.48 -0.35
C SER A 386 0.12 -6.85 -0.69
N VAL A 387 -0.74 -6.91 -1.70
CA VAL A 387 -1.48 -8.11 -2.04
C VAL A 387 -0.63 -9.03 -2.92
N TRP A 388 -0.89 -10.33 -2.80
CA TRP A 388 -0.35 -11.34 -3.69
C TRP A 388 -0.43 -10.93 -5.17
N LYS A 389 0.68 -11.07 -5.89
CA LYS A 389 0.86 -10.70 -7.31
C LYS A 389 0.64 -9.22 -7.64
N ARG A 390 0.87 -8.32 -6.69
CA ARG A 390 0.83 -6.87 -6.92
C ARG A 390 2.18 -6.20 -6.72
N GLN A 391 2.16 -4.88 -6.55
CA GLN A 391 3.36 -4.04 -6.52
C GLN A 391 4.37 -4.50 -5.48
N ALA A 392 3.95 -4.71 -4.23
CA ALA A 392 4.87 -5.13 -3.18
C ALA A 392 5.37 -6.56 -3.43
N TYR A 393 4.50 -7.46 -3.89
CA TYR A 393 4.92 -8.81 -4.30
C TYR A 393 5.95 -8.78 -5.43
N GLN A 394 5.83 -7.90 -6.43
CA GLN A 394 6.86 -7.83 -7.46
C GLN A 394 8.12 -7.11 -6.98
N GLY A 395 7.98 -6.10 -6.12
CA GLY A 395 9.07 -5.25 -5.64
C GLY A 395 9.89 -5.81 -4.49
N ASP A 396 9.42 -6.83 -3.79
CA ASP A 396 10.11 -7.49 -2.66
C ASP A 396 11.11 -8.51 -3.22
N VAL A 397 12.23 -7.99 -3.72
CA VAL A 397 13.20 -8.75 -4.53
C VAL A 397 14.12 -9.62 -3.69
N ASN A 398 14.21 -9.35 -2.38
CA ASN A 398 14.97 -10.13 -1.41
C ASN A 398 14.14 -11.18 -0.67
N HIS A 399 12.81 -11.22 -0.92
CA HIS A 399 11.88 -12.18 -0.32
C HIS A 399 11.81 -12.11 1.21
N SER A 400 11.89 -10.92 1.78
CA SER A 400 11.84 -10.70 3.22
C SER A 400 10.48 -10.19 3.71
N GLY A 401 9.69 -9.61 2.80
CA GLY A 401 8.53 -8.78 3.12
C GLY A 401 7.22 -9.54 3.36
N ARG A 402 7.22 -10.86 3.55
CA ARG A 402 5.97 -11.62 3.80
C ARG A 402 5.50 -11.48 5.23
N TYR A 403 4.24 -11.10 5.41
CA TYR A 403 3.59 -11.05 6.71
C TYR A 403 2.10 -11.40 6.70
N TYR A 404 1.53 -11.65 7.86
CA TYR A 404 0.11 -11.88 8.09
C TYR A 404 -0.34 -11.32 9.44
N PHE A 405 -1.64 -11.25 9.67
CA PHE A 405 -2.21 -10.78 10.94
C PHE A 405 -2.87 -11.93 11.71
N THR A 406 -2.67 -12.02 13.02
CA THR A 406 -3.24 -13.07 13.88
C THR A 406 -3.52 -12.60 15.30
N LYS A 407 -4.45 -13.29 15.99
CA LYS A 407 -4.72 -13.12 17.42
C LYS A 407 -3.81 -13.99 18.31
N LEU A 408 -3.12 -14.96 17.74
CA LEU A 408 -2.24 -15.78 18.54
C LEU A 408 -1.03 -14.95 18.95
N ASN A 409 -0.60 -15.07 20.21
CA ASN A 409 0.69 -14.54 20.66
C ASN A 409 1.84 -15.38 20.07
N ARG A 410 3.08 -14.89 20.08
CA ARG A 410 4.26 -15.51 19.42
C ARG A 410 4.47 -16.99 19.79
N THR A 411 3.99 -17.43 20.95
CA THR A 411 4.05 -18.82 21.46
C THR A 411 2.89 -19.72 21.03
N PHE A 412 1.94 -19.21 20.22
CA PHE A 412 0.68 -19.87 19.86
C PHE A 412 -0.16 -20.31 21.07
N THR A 413 0.06 -19.68 22.23
CA THR A 413 -0.61 -20.02 23.48
C THR A 413 -1.77 -19.06 23.72
N GLY A 414 -3.00 -19.52 23.45
CA GLY A 414 -4.22 -18.82 23.83
C GLY A 414 -4.56 -17.57 23.01
N ASP A 415 -5.85 -17.32 22.88
CA ASP A 415 -6.47 -16.18 22.20
C ASP A 415 -6.12 -14.83 22.89
N SER A 416 -6.16 -13.71 22.16
CA SER A 416 -5.81 -12.33 22.62
C SER A 416 -6.66 -11.78 23.78
N ILE A 417 -7.46 -12.63 24.42
CA ILE A 417 -8.34 -12.35 25.54
C ILE A 417 -7.71 -12.70 26.90
N GLU A 418 -6.45 -13.12 26.90
CA GLU A 418 -5.69 -13.46 28.11
C GLU A 418 -5.63 -12.22 29.05
N PRO A 419 -6.18 -12.28 30.27
CA PRO A 419 -6.33 -11.10 31.13
C PRO A 419 -5.03 -10.48 31.66
N LEU A 420 -3.89 -11.20 31.64
CA LEU A 420 -2.59 -10.68 32.06
C LEU A 420 -1.96 -9.76 30.98
N VAL A 421 -2.22 -10.03 29.69
CA VAL A 421 -1.87 -9.15 28.55
C VAL A 421 -3.00 -8.13 28.26
N ASN A 422 -4.22 -8.56 28.57
CA ASN A 422 -5.59 -8.06 28.46
C ASN A 422 -6.29 -7.23 29.57
N PRO A 423 -5.92 -6.01 30.02
CA PRO A 423 -6.64 -5.38 31.13
C PRO A 423 -8.13 -5.18 30.84
N ASN A 424 -8.99 -5.43 31.81
CA ASN A 424 -10.45 -5.51 31.65
C ASN A 424 -11.08 -4.10 31.40
N PRO A 425 -11.93 -3.91 30.35
CA PRO A 425 -12.42 -4.90 29.39
C PRO A 425 -11.32 -5.38 28.44
N PRO A 426 -11.19 -6.70 28.18
CA PRO A 426 -10.10 -7.25 27.38
C PRO A 426 -10.10 -6.61 25.99
N HIS A 427 -9.05 -5.86 25.68
CA HIS A 427 -8.80 -5.43 24.31
C HIS A 427 -8.38 -6.67 23.50
N ILE A 428 -8.80 -6.83 22.24
CA ILE A 428 -8.17 -7.86 21.40
C ILE A 428 -6.93 -7.24 20.77
N VAL A 429 -5.77 -7.85 21.04
CA VAL A 429 -4.51 -7.50 20.37
C VAL A 429 -4.43 -8.26 19.06
N ILE A 430 -4.19 -7.56 17.95
CA ILE A 430 -3.89 -8.21 16.68
C ILE A 430 -2.40 -8.04 16.41
N TRP A 431 -1.73 -9.17 16.18
CA TRP A 431 -0.30 -9.23 15.93
C TRP A 431 -0.03 -9.25 14.43
N ARG A 432 0.80 -8.32 13.96
CA ARG A 432 1.48 -8.44 12.66
C ARG A 432 2.62 -9.44 12.79
N ARG A 433 2.71 -10.41 11.89
CA ARG A 433 3.73 -11.47 11.93
C ARG A 433 4.39 -11.66 10.58
N THR A 434 5.71 -11.65 10.56
CA THR A 434 6.51 -12.04 9.40
C THR A 434 6.57 -13.56 9.26
N ILE A 435 6.52 -14.07 8.03
CA ILE A 435 6.46 -15.52 7.75
C ILE A 435 7.87 -16.15 7.69
N ASP A 436 8.93 -15.33 7.59
CA ASP A 436 10.30 -15.78 7.29
C ASP A 436 11.34 -15.42 8.37
N VAL A 437 10.91 -15.20 9.63
CA VAL A 437 11.80 -14.86 10.75
C VAL A 437 11.79 -15.97 11.80
N GLU A 438 12.97 -16.39 12.26
CA GLU A 438 13.16 -17.45 13.26
C GLU A 438 12.26 -17.19 14.49
N GLN A 439 11.33 -18.11 14.77
CA GLN A 439 10.50 -18.06 15.96
C GLN A 439 11.23 -18.76 17.12
N LYS A 440 11.33 -18.05 18.26
CA LYS A 440 11.74 -18.65 19.54
C LYS A 440 10.75 -19.76 19.91
N TYR A 441 11.19 -21.02 19.90
CA TYR A 441 10.40 -22.16 20.37
C TYR A 441 10.67 -22.36 21.86
N GLU A 442 9.67 -22.11 22.72
CA GLU A 442 9.76 -22.42 24.15
C GLU A 442 9.00 -23.72 24.40
N TYR A 443 9.72 -24.81 24.69
CA TYR A 443 9.11 -26.12 24.95
C TYR A 443 8.40 -26.09 26.33
N PRO A 444 7.08 -26.40 26.43
CA PRO A 444 6.36 -26.32 27.70
C PRO A 444 6.71 -27.43 28.71
N TYR A 445 7.49 -28.44 28.33
CA TYR A 445 7.85 -29.57 29.18
C TYR A 445 9.31 -29.99 28.94
N ALA A 446 10.25 -29.29 29.57
CA ALA A 446 11.62 -29.78 29.76
C ALA A 446 11.92 -29.84 31.27
N PRO A 447 11.97 -31.05 31.88
CA PRO A 447 12.35 -31.18 33.28
C PRO A 447 13.87 -31.02 33.43
N GLN A 448 14.27 -30.02 34.22
CA GLN A 448 15.48 -29.98 35.06
C GLN A 448 16.80 -30.56 34.50
N PHE A 449 17.24 -30.13 33.31
CA PHE A 449 18.67 -30.15 33.01
C PHE A 449 19.17 -28.76 32.61
N ASN A 450 19.99 -28.22 33.50
CA ASN A 450 20.68 -26.95 33.40
C ASN A 450 21.78 -27.04 32.31
N VAL A 451 21.38 -27.01 31.04
CA VAL A 451 22.26 -26.61 29.93
C VAL A 451 21.66 -25.35 29.37
N GLY A 452 22.36 -24.24 29.61
CA GLY A 452 21.89 -22.90 29.31
C GLY A 452 21.61 -22.68 27.82
N VAL A 453 20.58 -21.86 27.59
CA VAL A 453 20.39 -20.97 26.44
C VAL A 453 20.74 -21.58 25.08
N THR A 454 19.74 -22.06 24.33
CA THR A 454 19.83 -21.96 22.87
C THR A 454 19.31 -20.59 22.45
N GLN A 455 20.27 -19.70 22.28
CA GLN A 455 20.14 -18.34 21.80
C GLN A 455 19.31 -18.33 20.51
N THR A 456 18.42 -17.35 20.34
CA THR A 456 18.13 -16.86 18.99
C THR A 456 19.48 -16.62 18.34
N THR A 457 19.75 -17.22 17.19
CA THR A 457 21.03 -16.98 16.49
C THR A 457 21.17 -15.50 16.08
N GLY A 458 20.09 -14.72 16.21
CA GLY A 458 19.99 -13.37 15.66
C GLY A 458 19.97 -13.40 14.13
N LYS A 459 19.94 -14.59 13.52
CA LYS A 459 19.99 -14.79 12.08
C LYS A 459 18.63 -15.26 11.60
N GLN A 460 18.13 -14.63 10.55
CA GLN A 460 17.06 -15.20 9.73
C GLN A 460 17.48 -16.63 9.34
N VAL A 461 16.66 -17.63 9.66
CA VAL A 461 16.83 -18.97 9.10
C VAL A 461 16.35 -18.89 7.65
N LEU A 462 17.23 -18.40 6.79
CA LEU A 462 17.11 -18.33 5.34
C LEU A 462 17.01 -19.75 4.79
N ARG A 463 15.79 -20.21 4.56
CA ARG A 463 15.53 -21.35 3.71
C ARG A 463 14.86 -20.82 2.44
N VAL A 464 15.38 -21.22 1.28
CA VAL A 464 14.74 -20.98 -0.01
C VAL A 464 13.32 -21.53 0.09
N LEU A 465 12.31 -20.66 -0.01
CA LEU A 465 10.93 -21.09 -0.03
C LEU A 465 10.34 -20.69 -1.37
N ASN A 466 10.30 -21.62 -2.32
CA ASN A 466 9.34 -21.55 -3.40
C ASN A 466 7.91 -21.50 -2.80
N GLU A 467 6.90 -21.00 -3.52
CA GLU A 467 5.51 -20.97 -3.04
C GLU A 467 5.03 -22.34 -2.49
N SER A 468 5.65 -23.44 -2.92
CA SER A 468 5.39 -24.81 -2.45
C SER A 468 6.09 -25.24 -1.16
N GLU A 469 7.09 -24.52 -0.65
CA GLU A 469 8.08 -25.07 0.29
C GLU A 469 8.05 -24.49 1.71
N GLY A 470 7.14 -23.55 2.00
CA GLY A 470 7.23 -22.77 3.24
C GLY A 470 7.33 -23.59 4.54
N LEU A 471 7.94 -22.97 5.56
CA LEU A 471 8.23 -23.54 6.89
C LEU A 471 7.00 -24.18 7.57
N TYR A 472 5.80 -23.86 7.07
CA TYR A 472 4.52 -24.33 7.53
C TYR A 472 3.69 -24.83 6.31
N GLY A 473 3.68 -26.15 6.09
CA GLY A 473 2.69 -26.85 5.28
C GLY A 473 2.60 -26.56 3.77
N VAL A 474 1.63 -27.24 3.13
CA VAL A 474 1.39 -27.21 1.67
C VAL A 474 1.07 -25.79 1.20
N GLY A 475 1.93 -25.23 0.35
CA GLY A 475 1.73 -23.90 -0.23
C GLY A 475 2.25 -22.74 0.63
N GLY A 476 3.15 -23.00 1.60
CA GLY A 476 3.89 -21.96 2.33
C GLY A 476 3.05 -21.03 3.23
N ARG A 477 2.01 -21.56 3.86
CA ARG A 477 1.04 -20.80 4.69
C ARG A 477 1.33 -21.00 6.17
N ALA A 478 1.23 -19.94 6.98
CA ALA A 478 1.21 -20.13 8.43
C ALA A 478 0.04 -21.07 8.85
N PRO A 479 0.17 -21.89 9.91
CA PRO A 479 -0.83 -22.90 10.28
C PRO A 479 -2.22 -22.32 10.62
N ASP A 480 -2.25 -21.04 11.00
CA ASP A 480 -3.47 -20.28 11.35
C ASP A 480 -4.03 -19.46 10.18
N VAL A 481 -3.47 -19.61 8.97
CA VAL A 481 -3.90 -18.96 7.73
C VAL A 481 -4.62 -19.98 6.82
N SER A 482 -5.89 -19.71 6.51
CA SER A 482 -6.72 -20.61 5.70
C SER A 482 -6.54 -20.43 4.19
N SER A 483 -5.97 -19.30 3.74
CA SER A 483 -5.75 -18.98 2.32
C SER A 483 -4.52 -18.09 2.10
N LEU A 484 -3.81 -18.28 0.98
CA LEU A 484 -2.71 -17.42 0.53
C LEU A 484 -3.11 -15.94 0.45
N ASN A 485 -4.39 -15.66 0.23
CA ASN A 485 -4.94 -14.30 0.17
C ASN A 485 -4.95 -13.58 1.53
N GLN A 486 -4.52 -14.23 2.62
CA GLN A 486 -4.32 -13.62 3.94
C GLN A 486 -2.85 -13.27 4.20
N ILE A 487 -1.96 -13.56 3.24
CA ILE A 487 -0.55 -13.17 3.26
C ILE A 487 -0.40 -11.84 2.53
N TYR A 488 0.33 -10.95 3.16
CA TYR A 488 0.68 -9.62 2.67
C TYR A 488 2.18 -9.53 2.42
N TYR A 489 2.54 -8.58 1.57
CA TYR A 489 3.90 -8.32 1.10
C TYR A 489 4.27 -6.87 1.41
N GLU A 490 5.52 -6.62 1.76
CA GLU A 490 6.07 -5.27 1.92
C GLU A 490 7.38 -5.16 1.16
N VAL A 491 7.75 -3.92 0.87
CA VAL A 491 9.03 -3.60 0.24
C VAL A 491 9.76 -2.59 1.10
N THR A 492 11.08 -2.63 1.07
CA THR A 492 11.93 -1.68 1.76
C THR A 492 12.81 -0.92 0.78
N GLU A 493 13.46 0.13 1.26
CA GLU A 493 14.49 0.85 0.51
C GLU A 493 15.65 -0.07 0.08
N TYR A 494 15.86 -1.19 0.78
CA TYR A 494 16.89 -2.15 0.43
C TYR A 494 16.53 -2.91 -0.86
N ASP A 495 15.26 -3.26 -1.06
CA ASP A 495 14.78 -3.84 -2.32
C ASP A 495 15.05 -2.91 -3.51
N ALA A 496 14.78 -1.61 -3.33
CA ALA A 496 15.08 -0.61 -4.35
C ALA A 496 16.59 -0.53 -4.65
N GLY A 497 17.45 -0.62 -3.62
CA GLY A 497 18.89 -0.73 -3.79
C GLY A 497 19.32 -1.99 -4.56
N LEU A 498 18.68 -3.13 -4.32
CA LEU A 498 18.93 -4.39 -5.06
C LEU A 498 18.48 -4.30 -6.51
N ILE A 499 17.37 -3.63 -6.81
CA ILE A 499 16.95 -3.31 -8.18
C ILE A 499 18.02 -2.46 -8.88
N MET A 500 18.53 -1.41 -8.22
CA MET A 500 19.62 -0.59 -8.80
C MET A 500 20.89 -1.41 -9.04
N ARG A 501 21.21 -2.33 -8.12
CA ARG A 501 22.34 -3.24 -8.28
C ARG A 501 22.17 -4.17 -9.48
N TYR A 502 20.98 -4.72 -9.68
CA TYR A 502 20.62 -5.50 -10.87
C TYR A 502 20.81 -4.69 -12.16
N LEU A 503 20.30 -3.45 -12.21
CA LEU A 503 20.43 -2.58 -13.37
C LEU A 503 21.89 -2.21 -13.69
N SER A 504 22.75 -2.17 -12.67
CA SER A 504 24.20 -1.98 -12.85
C SER A 504 24.95 -3.21 -13.39
N GLY A 505 24.26 -4.33 -13.66
CA GLY A 505 24.85 -5.59 -14.12
C GLY A 505 25.61 -6.37 -13.03
N ARG A 506 25.49 -5.95 -11.76
CA ARG A 506 26.14 -6.59 -10.60
C ARG A 506 25.29 -7.70 -9.96
N LEU A 507 24.09 -7.95 -10.48
CA LEU A 507 23.27 -9.15 -10.22
C LEU A 507 22.80 -9.73 -11.56
N PRO A 508 22.83 -11.07 -11.74
CA PRO A 508 22.43 -11.71 -12.99
C PRO A 508 20.91 -11.73 -13.21
N GLU A 509 20.12 -11.91 -12.16
CA GLU A 509 18.65 -11.99 -12.21
C GLU A 509 18.00 -11.59 -10.87
N LEU A 510 16.70 -11.32 -10.92
CA LEU A 510 15.82 -11.18 -9.75
C LEU A 510 14.73 -12.28 -9.79
N PRO A 511 14.12 -12.70 -8.69
CA PRO A 511 14.45 -12.34 -7.31
C PRO A 511 15.86 -12.77 -6.93
N TRP A 512 16.51 -11.98 -6.08
CA TRP A 512 17.85 -12.28 -5.61
C TRP A 512 17.78 -12.96 -4.25
N VAL A 513 18.22 -14.21 -4.20
CA VAL A 513 18.27 -14.99 -2.96
C VAL A 513 19.65 -14.80 -2.32
N TYR A 514 19.68 -14.57 -1.01
CA TYR A 514 20.90 -14.59 -0.22
C TYR A 514 21.64 -15.93 -0.41
N ASP A 515 22.78 -15.90 -1.11
CA ASP A 515 23.87 -16.81 -0.75
C ASP A 515 24.44 -16.34 0.60
N ASN A 516 25.07 -17.21 1.36
CA ASN A 516 25.67 -16.93 2.66
C ASN A 516 26.79 -15.84 2.61
N ASP A 517 27.07 -15.32 1.42
CA ASP A 517 27.77 -14.06 1.18
C ASP A 517 26.78 -12.94 0.83
N THR A 518 26.62 -12.01 1.78
CA THR A 518 25.79 -10.78 1.75
C THR A 518 26.08 -9.83 0.58
N THR A 519 26.95 -10.20 -0.35
CA THR A 519 27.50 -9.36 -1.40
C THR A 519 27.41 -10.01 -2.78
N GLY A 520 26.79 -11.19 -2.96
CA GLY A 520 27.01 -11.97 -4.19
C GLY A 520 28.49 -12.35 -4.30
N PRO A 521 29.01 -12.88 -5.43
CA PRO A 521 30.44 -13.05 -5.57
C PRO A 521 31.11 -11.68 -5.51
N ASP A 522 31.74 -11.34 -4.38
CA ASP A 522 32.71 -10.26 -4.31
C ASP A 522 33.81 -10.63 -5.31
N PHE A 523 33.80 -10.00 -6.49
CA PHE A 523 34.87 -10.17 -7.47
C PHE A 523 36.14 -9.51 -6.92
N GLY A 524 36.91 -10.27 -6.13
CA GLY A 524 38.16 -9.83 -5.54
C GLY A 524 38.40 -10.41 -4.14
N LYS A 525 39.67 -10.62 -3.78
CA LYS A 525 40.05 -10.98 -2.41
C LYS A 525 39.80 -9.78 -1.50
N VAL A 526 38.67 -9.75 -0.79
CA VAL A 526 38.46 -8.76 0.26
C VAL A 526 38.22 -9.48 1.59
N VAL A 527 39.18 -9.33 2.50
CA VAL A 527 38.98 -9.57 3.93
C VAL A 527 38.40 -8.26 4.46
N VAL A 528 37.14 -8.22 4.90
CA VAL A 528 36.56 -6.97 5.43
C VAL A 528 36.30 -7.09 6.93
N ASP A 529 37.25 -6.58 7.72
CA ASP A 529 36.90 -5.89 8.96
C ASP A 529 36.22 -4.55 8.58
N GLY A 530 35.08 -4.22 9.20
CA GLY A 530 34.44 -2.90 9.04
C GLY A 530 33.35 -2.75 7.97
N LYS A 531 32.49 -3.77 7.74
CA LYS A 531 31.26 -3.62 6.93
C LYS A 531 30.31 -2.59 7.55
N ALA A 532 29.68 -1.75 6.73
CA ALA A 532 28.69 -0.80 7.22
C ALA A 532 27.45 -1.52 7.79
N THR A 533 26.96 -1.04 8.92
CA THR A 533 25.78 -1.55 9.64
C THR A 533 24.76 -0.46 9.94
N ASN A 534 25.09 0.80 9.64
CA ASN A 534 24.26 1.97 9.91
C ASN A 534 24.67 3.15 9.00
N VAL A 535 23.86 4.20 9.01
CA VAL A 535 24.24 5.53 8.54
C VAL A 535 24.69 6.41 9.69
N SER A 536 25.47 7.43 9.41
CA SER A 536 25.86 8.49 10.34
C SER A 536 25.72 9.86 9.69
N PHE A 537 25.63 10.90 10.52
CA PHE A 537 25.41 12.28 10.08
C PHE A 537 26.59 13.15 10.48
N GLY A 538 27.13 13.91 9.53
CA GLY A 538 28.20 14.87 9.82
C GLY A 538 27.69 16.22 10.31
N SER A 539 28.60 17.18 10.44
CA SER A 539 28.27 18.50 10.96
C SER A 539 27.42 19.31 9.97
N PRO A 540 26.41 20.08 10.43
CA PRO A 540 25.60 20.92 9.56
C PRO A 540 26.43 22.06 8.96
N VAL A 541 26.32 22.25 7.65
CA VAL A 541 26.97 23.33 6.90
C VAL A 541 25.91 24.30 6.40
N ALA A 542 26.03 25.59 6.72
CA ALA A 542 25.05 26.59 6.26
C ALA A 542 25.06 26.68 4.72
N VAL A 543 23.87 26.64 4.12
CA VAL A 543 23.67 26.94 2.69
C VAL A 543 23.26 28.41 2.55
N ASN A 544 22.38 28.88 3.43
CA ASN A 544 21.99 30.28 3.61
C ASN A 544 21.47 30.48 5.05
N GLY A 545 20.86 31.64 5.36
CA GLY A 545 20.41 31.98 6.72
C GLY A 545 19.28 31.12 7.29
N ASP A 546 18.54 30.40 6.45
CA ASP A 546 17.32 29.66 6.85
C ASP A 546 17.46 28.14 6.71
N VAL A 547 18.45 27.65 5.96
CA VAL A 547 18.68 26.21 5.73
C VAL A 547 20.14 25.79 5.88
N VAL A 548 20.31 24.58 6.41
CA VAL A 548 21.60 23.90 6.54
C VAL A 548 21.62 22.62 5.72
N ARG A 549 22.82 22.20 5.32
CA ARG A 549 23.09 20.94 4.65
C ARG A 549 23.84 20.01 5.58
N ILE A 550 23.29 18.83 5.81
CA ILE A 550 23.87 17.79 6.67
C ILE A 550 24.34 16.63 5.78
N PRO A 551 25.65 16.32 5.77
CA PRO A 551 26.17 15.16 5.05
C PRO A 551 25.77 13.85 5.74
N VAL A 552 25.34 12.88 4.93
CA VAL A 552 24.99 11.51 5.36
C VAL A 552 26.11 10.57 4.92
N TYR A 553 26.64 9.81 5.85
CA TYR A 553 27.70 8.82 5.65
C TYR A 553 27.19 7.41 5.95
N VAL A 554 27.92 6.42 5.45
CA VAL A 554 27.81 5.03 5.92
C VAL A 554 28.87 4.80 7.00
N ASN A 555 28.59 4.04 8.04
CA ASN A 555 29.51 3.89 9.18
C ASN A 555 30.64 2.86 8.96
N GLY A 556 30.85 2.42 7.72
CA GLY A 556 31.82 1.40 7.34
C GLY A 556 31.94 1.32 5.82
N THR A 557 32.44 0.21 5.31
CA THR A 557 32.55 -0.02 3.86
C THR A 557 31.36 -0.82 3.33
N ILE A 558 30.94 -0.50 2.11
CA ILE A 558 29.91 -1.22 1.35
C ILE A 558 30.48 -1.54 -0.03
N ASN A 559 30.31 -2.79 -0.46
CA ASN A 559 30.57 -3.22 -1.83
C ASN A 559 29.33 -3.99 -2.33
N GLY A 560 28.30 -3.27 -2.75
CA GLY A 560 27.01 -3.85 -3.06
C GLY A 560 25.87 -2.85 -3.03
N ALA A 561 24.67 -3.35 -2.74
CA ALA A 561 23.49 -2.52 -2.54
C ALA A 561 23.38 -2.09 -1.08
N PHE A 562 22.81 -0.91 -0.85
CA PHE A 562 22.30 -0.53 0.46
C PHE A 562 21.03 0.31 0.32
N GLY A 563 20.24 0.32 1.38
CA GLY A 563 19.10 1.21 1.54
C GLY A 563 19.05 1.76 2.95
N ALA A 564 18.84 3.07 3.06
CA ALA A 564 18.67 3.79 4.30
C ALA A 564 17.40 4.65 4.27
N LYS A 565 16.48 4.42 5.21
CA LYS A 565 15.35 5.32 5.49
C LYS A 565 15.66 6.11 6.76
N ILE A 566 15.43 7.41 6.72
CA ILE A 566 15.73 8.35 7.79
C ILE A 566 14.50 9.25 8.00
N GLU A 567 14.04 9.42 9.24
CA GLU A 567 13.01 10.39 9.57
C GLU A 567 13.62 11.60 10.26
N THR A 568 13.34 12.80 9.75
CA THR A 568 13.75 14.06 10.38
C THR A 568 12.84 15.19 9.92
N SER A 569 12.62 16.19 10.76
CA SER A 569 11.67 17.27 10.48
C SER A 569 12.25 18.35 9.56
N ASN A 570 11.39 18.93 8.71
CA ASN A 570 11.68 20.11 7.88
C ASN A 570 12.75 19.87 6.81
N ILE A 571 12.68 18.74 6.13
CA ILE A 571 13.51 18.47 4.95
C ILE A 571 13.04 19.36 3.79
N GLU A 572 13.96 20.14 3.25
CA GLU A 572 13.73 20.99 2.07
C GLU A 572 14.21 20.30 0.78
N GLY A 573 15.14 19.34 0.90
CA GLY A 573 15.59 18.54 -0.22
C GLY A 573 16.72 17.59 0.15
N ILE A 574 17.04 16.67 -0.76
CA ILE A 574 18.14 15.73 -0.64
C ILE A 574 18.87 15.62 -1.97
N VAL A 575 20.20 15.53 -1.93
CA VAL A 575 21.05 15.42 -3.11
C VAL A 575 21.95 14.19 -2.97
N PRO A 576 22.00 13.28 -3.97
CA PRO A 576 22.86 12.12 -3.91
C PRO A 576 24.32 12.49 -4.18
N VAL A 577 25.26 11.67 -3.70
CA VAL A 577 26.68 11.76 -4.02
C VAL A 577 27.08 10.54 -4.83
N ASN A 578 27.32 10.74 -6.13
CA ASN A 578 27.70 9.69 -7.07
C ASN A 578 29.20 9.70 -7.33
N SER A 579 29.77 8.53 -7.57
CA SER A 579 31.17 8.35 -7.97
C SER A 579 31.28 7.35 -9.12
N GLU A 580 32.48 7.19 -9.68
CA GLU A 580 32.75 6.14 -10.67
C GLU A 580 32.56 4.73 -10.09
N LEU A 581 32.65 4.59 -8.77
CA LEU A 581 32.58 3.31 -8.07
C LEU A 581 31.17 2.96 -7.57
N GLY A 582 30.27 3.94 -7.45
CA GLY A 582 28.94 3.74 -6.91
C GLY A 582 27.95 4.83 -7.27
N GLU A 583 26.70 4.41 -7.49
CA GLU A 583 25.58 5.27 -7.80
C GLU A 583 24.60 5.28 -6.62
N VAL A 584 24.14 6.48 -6.25
CA VAL A 584 23.19 6.74 -5.18
C VAL A 584 21.94 7.40 -5.78
N THR A 585 20.79 6.90 -5.39
CA THR A 585 19.49 7.51 -5.68
C THR A 585 18.83 7.90 -4.36
N VAL A 586 18.21 9.08 -4.35
CA VAL A 586 17.56 9.65 -3.18
C VAL A 586 16.17 10.17 -3.52
N ASP A 587 15.31 10.19 -2.52
CA ASP A 587 14.06 10.95 -2.54
C ASP A 587 13.73 11.40 -1.12
N ALA A 588 12.90 12.43 -0.99
CA ALA A 588 12.46 12.91 0.31
C ALA A 588 11.07 13.53 0.27
N SER A 589 10.37 13.42 1.39
CA SER A 589 9.25 14.28 1.77
C SER A 589 9.70 15.23 2.88
N ASN A 590 8.78 16.02 3.45
CA ASN A 590 9.11 16.98 4.50
C ASN A 590 9.63 16.32 5.80
N ASP A 591 9.36 15.02 6.00
CA ASP A 591 9.66 14.31 7.23
C ASP A 591 10.37 12.95 7.07
N VAL A 592 10.56 12.48 5.83
CA VAL A 592 11.25 11.22 5.52
C VAL A 592 12.22 11.43 4.37
N ALA A 593 13.46 10.99 4.54
CA ALA A 593 14.46 10.87 3.49
C ALA A 593 14.80 9.40 3.26
N VAL A 594 15.00 9.03 2.01
CA VAL A 594 15.47 7.69 1.61
C VAL A 594 16.72 7.84 0.76
N VAL A 595 17.73 7.05 1.07
CA VAL A 595 19.00 6.96 0.37
C VAL A 595 19.23 5.52 -0.01
N ILE A 596 19.30 5.22 -1.30
CA ILE A 596 19.68 3.90 -1.79
C ILE A 596 20.95 4.02 -2.61
N GLY A 597 21.79 2.99 -2.59
CA GLY A 597 22.99 2.99 -3.41
C GLY A 597 23.37 1.60 -3.90
N ALA A 598 24.09 1.57 -5.01
CA ALA A 598 24.66 0.37 -5.61
C ALA A 598 26.09 0.64 -6.08
N GLY A 599 27.06 -0.08 -5.51
CA GLY A 599 28.48 0.05 -5.84
C GLY A 599 29.37 0.01 -4.60
N SER A 600 30.53 0.68 -4.67
CA SER A 600 31.47 0.76 -3.56
C SER A 600 31.40 2.10 -2.84
N PHE A 601 31.28 2.06 -1.52
CA PHE A 601 31.18 3.21 -0.63
C PHE A 601 32.07 3.02 0.60
N ASP A 602 32.65 4.12 1.10
CA ASP A 602 33.48 4.15 2.30
C ASP A 602 32.89 5.12 3.35
N ALA A 603 33.42 5.04 4.57
CA ALA A 603 32.92 5.82 5.69
C ALA A 603 33.36 7.30 5.68
N ASN A 604 34.33 7.67 4.84
CA ASN A 604 34.90 9.01 4.80
C ASN A 604 34.21 9.91 3.77
N SER A 605 33.50 9.30 2.82
CA SER A 605 32.80 9.98 1.75
C SER A 605 31.29 10.01 2.03
N PRO A 606 30.62 11.18 1.96
CA PRO A 606 29.18 11.22 2.13
C PRO A 606 28.50 10.53 0.95
N VAL A 607 27.39 9.84 1.22
CA VAL A 607 26.52 9.21 0.21
C VAL A 607 25.39 10.14 -0.22
N ALA A 608 24.99 11.07 0.64
CA ALA A 608 23.96 12.06 0.33
C ALA A 608 24.14 13.34 1.16
N TYR A 609 23.51 14.42 0.71
CA TYR A 609 23.37 15.66 1.46
C TYR A 609 21.90 15.95 1.70
N VAL A 610 21.50 16.00 2.97
CA VAL A 610 20.13 16.35 3.38
C VAL A 610 20.09 17.84 3.72
N THR A 611 19.20 18.59 3.06
CA THR A 611 18.98 20.02 3.33
C THR A 611 17.76 20.17 4.21
N VAL A 612 17.91 20.81 5.37
CA VAL A 612 16.85 21.03 6.37
C VAL A 612 16.82 22.48 6.82
N LYS A 613 15.68 22.93 7.35
CA LYS A 613 15.60 24.23 8.01
C LYS A 613 16.54 24.31 9.21
N ALA A 614 17.18 25.46 9.38
CA ALA A 614 18.09 25.70 10.51
C ALA A 614 17.38 25.49 11.86
N ALA A 615 18.02 24.73 12.75
CA ALA A 615 17.56 24.41 14.09
C ALA A 615 18.75 24.19 15.04
N ASP A 616 18.54 24.37 16.34
CA ASP A 616 19.58 24.18 17.37
C ASP A 616 20.01 22.71 17.53
N VAL A 617 19.12 21.77 17.19
CA VAL A 617 19.37 20.33 17.25
C VAL A 617 18.59 19.64 16.14
N TYR A 618 19.27 18.78 15.39
CA TYR A 618 18.65 17.87 14.42
C TYR A 618 18.49 16.50 15.04
N ARG A 619 17.27 15.97 15.01
CA ARG A 619 16.96 14.60 15.44
C ARG A 619 16.67 13.74 14.22
N PHE A 620 17.38 12.63 14.13
CA PHE A 620 17.19 11.61 13.12
C PHE A 620 16.67 10.37 13.82
N SER A 621 15.44 9.99 13.50
CA SER A 621 14.74 8.86 14.12
C SER A 621 14.25 7.89 13.06
N GLY A 622 13.72 6.75 13.51
CA GLY A 622 13.14 5.76 12.60
C GLY A 622 14.12 5.28 11.53
N ILE A 623 15.43 5.31 11.88
CA ILE A 623 16.52 4.97 10.98
C ILE A 623 16.41 3.48 10.69
N ARG A 624 16.26 3.14 9.42
CA ARG A 624 16.32 1.76 8.94
C ARG A 624 17.45 1.65 7.94
N PHE A 625 18.35 0.70 8.16
CA PHE A 625 19.48 0.45 7.28
C PHE A 625 19.49 -1.03 6.92
N ASN A 626 19.34 -1.34 5.62
CA ASN A 626 19.20 -2.70 5.11
C ASN A 626 18.21 -3.53 5.94
N GLU A 627 16.99 -2.99 6.09
CA GLU A 627 15.85 -3.60 6.80
C GLU A 627 15.94 -3.66 8.33
N GLU A 628 17.11 -3.37 8.90
CA GLU A 628 17.31 -3.33 10.33
C GLU A 628 17.03 -1.93 10.87
N LEU A 629 16.16 -1.84 11.89
CA LEU A 629 15.97 -0.61 12.66
C LEU A 629 17.22 -0.30 13.48
N LYS A 630 17.57 0.99 13.55
CA LYS A 630 18.74 1.52 14.25
C LYS A 630 18.31 2.58 15.25
N ASP A 631 19.18 2.82 16.23
CA ASP A 631 18.95 3.82 17.27
C ASP A 631 18.89 5.23 16.70
N ASP A 632 18.09 6.09 17.34
CA ASP A 632 17.97 7.50 17.01
C ASP A 632 19.33 8.22 17.18
N GLN A 633 19.61 9.16 16.28
CA GLN A 633 20.83 9.96 16.28
C GLN A 633 20.49 11.45 16.39
N THR A 634 21.37 12.21 17.04
CA THR A 634 21.21 13.66 17.20
C THR A 634 22.47 14.40 16.77
N VAL A 635 22.30 15.47 16.01
CA VAL A 635 23.38 16.36 15.58
C VAL A 635 23.13 17.75 16.13
N ALA A 636 24.15 18.36 16.74
CA ALA A 636 24.07 19.73 17.22
C ALA A 636 23.91 20.70 16.04
N GLY A 637 23.08 21.72 16.23
CA GLY A 637 22.80 22.77 15.26
C GLY A 637 23.89 23.81 15.10
N ASP A 638 24.94 23.72 15.90
CA ASP A 638 26.14 24.54 15.77
C ASP A 638 26.71 24.31 14.37
N VAL A 639 26.39 25.23 13.47
CA VAL A 639 26.93 25.25 12.13
C VAL A 639 28.44 25.36 12.31
N SER A 640 29.18 24.34 11.90
CA SER A 640 30.62 24.50 11.80
C SER A 640 30.83 25.67 10.86
N THR A 641 31.38 26.77 11.38
CA THR A 641 31.99 27.81 10.55
C THR A 641 33.26 27.20 9.96
N GLU A 642 33.12 26.15 9.17
CA GLU A 642 34.09 25.89 8.12
C GLU A 642 33.94 27.06 7.17
N THR A 643 34.80 28.05 7.36
CA THR A 643 35.03 29.11 6.40
C THR A 643 35.19 28.43 5.05
N ALA A 644 34.22 28.58 4.15
CA ALA A 644 34.26 27.95 2.84
C ALA A 644 35.62 28.25 2.21
N ALA A 645 36.44 27.21 2.07
CA ALA A 645 37.81 27.35 1.66
C ALA A 645 37.84 27.87 0.22
N ASN A 646 38.31 29.11 0.07
CA ASN A 646 38.31 29.86 -1.17
C ASN A 646 39.75 30.00 -1.67
N VAL A 647 39.95 29.93 -2.99
CA VAL A 647 41.20 30.25 -3.65
C VAL A 647 40.99 31.43 -4.60
N SER A 648 41.77 32.48 -4.40
CA SER A 648 41.75 33.68 -5.23
C SER A 648 43.14 33.97 -5.79
N SER A 649 43.18 34.66 -6.93
CA SER A 649 44.44 35.10 -7.54
C SER A 649 44.36 36.58 -7.88
N ALA A 650 45.36 37.36 -7.46
CA ALA A 650 45.44 38.79 -7.70
C ALA A 650 46.88 39.22 -8.00
N PRO A 651 47.14 39.94 -9.11
CA PRO A 651 46.18 40.33 -10.15
C PRO A 651 45.75 39.15 -11.04
N ASN A 652 44.50 39.21 -11.53
CA ASN A 652 43.95 38.33 -12.55
C ASN A 652 43.05 39.16 -13.49
N PRO A 653 43.41 39.37 -14.77
CA PRO A 653 44.55 38.77 -15.48
C PRO A 653 45.93 39.19 -14.96
N MET A 654 46.92 38.30 -15.04
CA MET A 654 48.31 38.55 -14.65
C MET A 654 49.19 38.90 -15.85
N THR A 655 50.08 39.89 -15.68
CA THR A 655 51.09 40.29 -16.69
C THR A 655 52.49 39.73 -16.40
N THR A 656 52.82 39.56 -15.11
CA THR A 656 54.18 39.14 -14.69
C THR A 656 54.12 38.10 -13.58
N SER A 657 53.27 38.32 -12.58
CA SER A 657 52.98 37.34 -11.54
C SER A 657 51.57 37.54 -10.99
N THR A 658 51.06 36.51 -10.31
CA THR A 658 49.85 36.59 -9.49
C THR A 658 50.13 36.04 -8.10
N THR A 659 49.58 36.68 -7.08
CA THR A 659 49.53 36.14 -5.72
C THR A 659 48.30 35.25 -5.61
N VAL A 660 48.49 34.03 -5.10
CA VAL A 660 47.44 33.04 -4.88
C VAL A 660 47.18 32.97 -3.38
N ASP A 661 46.01 33.43 -2.97
CA ASP A 661 45.55 33.39 -1.58
C ASP A 661 44.53 32.26 -1.41
N VAL A 662 44.77 31.42 -0.41
CA VAL A 662 43.97 30.23 -0.10
C VAL A 662 43.54 30.28 1.36
N ASN A 663 42.24 30.22 1.62
CA ASN A 663 41.70 29.96 2.95
C ASN A 663 41.67 28.44 3.17
N ILE A 664 42.31 27.97 4.23
CA ILE A 664 42.54 26.55 4.48
C ILE A 664 41.72 26.07 5.68
N PRO A 665 41.02 24.92 5.58
CA PRO A 665 40.10 24.46 6.63
C PRO A 665 40.80 23.93 7.89
N ALA A 666 42.01 23.36 7.77
CA ALA A 666 42.78 22.81 8.90
C ALA A 666 44.29 22.85 8.64
N GLN A 667 45.11 22.89 9.69
CA GLN A 667 46.56 22.72 9.59
C GLN A 667 46.89 21.34 9.00
N GLY A 668 47.82 21.28 8.02
CA GLY A 668 48.14 20.02 7.34
C GLY A 668 49.09 20.18 6.15
N MET A 669 49.32 19.08 5.43
CA MET A 669 50.07 19.09 4.17
C MET A 669 49.20 19.57 3.02
N TYR A 670 49.66 20.59 2.29
CA TYR A 670 48.98 21.13 1.12
C TYR A 670 49.90 21.21 -0.08
N THR A 671 49.33 20.97 -1.26
CA THR A 671 49.99 21.17 -2.55
C THR A 671 49.16 22.13 -3.40
N VAL A 672 49.82 23.14 -3.98
CA VAL A 672 49.21 24.07 -4.94
C VAL A 672 49.87 23.90 -6.30
N ARG A 673 49.06 23.57 -7.31
CA ARG A 673 49.49 23.23 -8.67
C ARG A 673 48.76 24.11 -9.69
N VAL A 674 49.42 24.37 -10.80
CA VAL A 674 48.87 25.09 -11.95
C VAL A 674 48.75 24.10 -13.12
N PHE A 675 47.60 24.06 -13.75
CA PHE A 675 47.29 23.21 -14.90
C PHE A 675 46.87 24.07 -16.11
N ASP A 676 47.12 23.57 -17.31
CA ASP A 676 46.50 24.14 -18.51
C ASP A 676 45.03 23.68 -18.64
N MET A 677 44.31 24.21 -19.63
CA MET A 677 42.90 23.86 -19.89
C MET A 677 42.68 22.39 -20.29
N TYR A 678 43.76 21.66 -20.65
CA TYR A 678 43.71 20.25 -20.99
C TYR A 678 44.07 19.35 -19.79
N GLY A 679 44.27 19.93 -18.60
CA GLY A 679 44.60 19.21 -17.38
C GLY A 679 46.07 18.77 -17.28
N LYS A 680 46.95 19.27 -18.14
CA LYS A 680 48.39 19.02 -18.03
C LYS A 680 48.99 19.89 -16.94
N LEU A 681 49.80 19.28 -16.06
CA LEU A 681 50.52 20.00 -15.02
C LEU A 681 51.54 20.97 -15.63
N VAL A 682 51.37 22.25 -15.30
CA VAL A 682 52.21 23.36 -15.77
C VAL A 682 53.25 23.73 -14.71
N SER A 683 52.86 23.83 -13.44
CA SER A 683 53.76 24.20 -12.34
C SER A 683 53.26 23.70 -10.99
N THR A 684 54.17 23.53 -10.03
CA THR A 684 53.84 23.32 -8.60
C THR A 684 54.38 24.51 -7.83
N ILE A 685 53.48 25.35 -7.30
CA ILE A 685 53.82 26.65 -6.71
C ILE A 685 53.88 26.62 -5.18
N PHE A 686 53.36 25.55 -4.56
CA PHE A 686 53.55 25.27 -3.14
C PHE A 686 53.43 23.77 -2.88
N ASN A 687 54.26 23.24 -1.97
CA ASN A 687 54.15 21.87 -1.46
C ASN A 687 54.78 21.83 -0.06
N GLY A 688 53.97 21.76 0.99
CA GLY A 688 54.47 21.76 2.36
C GLY A 688 53.38 21.79 3.43
N VAL A 689 53.82 21.81 4.69
CA VAL A 689 52.93 21.92 5.86
C VAL A 689 52.52 23.38 6.04
N VAL A 690 51.21 23.62 6.15
CA VAL A 690 50.65 24.93 6.51
C VAL A 690 50.14 24.86 7.95
N THR A 691 50.64 25.77 8.81
CA THR A 691 50.30 25.83 10.24
C THR A 691 49.23 26.88 10.58
N GLY A 692 48.79 27.68 9.60
CA GLY A 692 47.74 28.69 9.74
C GLY A 692 46.46 28.32 8.98
N ASN A 693 45.44 29.17 9.08
CA ASN A 693 44.17 29.06 8.35
C ASN A 693 44.22 29.75 6.96
N THR A 694 45.38 30.26 6.56
CA THR A 694 45.63 30.92 5.28
C THR A 694 46.96 30.48 4.69
N LEU A 695 47.00 30.32 3.37
CA LEU A 695 48.20 30.07 2.58
C LEU A 695 48.26 31.11 1.46
N THR A 696 49.37 31.85 1.41
CA THR A 696 49.67 32.78 0.33
C THR A 696 50.91 32.28 -0.41
N THR A 697 50.80 32.09 -1.71
CA THR A 697 51.93 31.76 -2.60
C THR A 697 51.91 32.62 -3.85
N THR A 698 52.94 32.59 -4.68
CA THR A 698 53.04 33.41 -5.90
C THR A 698 53.36 32.53 -7.09
N TRP A 699 52.68 32.78 -8.21
CA TRP A 699 53.04 32.21 -9.50
C TRP A 699 53.53 33.30 -10.45
N ASN A 700 54.70 33.12 -11.03
CA ASN A 700 55.36 34.04 -11.97
C ASN A 700 55.12 33.68 -13.44
N GLY A 701 54.16 32.81 -13.73
CA GLY A 701 53.87 32.41 -15.11
C GLY A 701 54.94 31.51 -15.75
N SER A 702 55.73 30.79 -14.94
CA SER A 702 56.68 29.80 -15.45
C SER A 702 56.15 28.37 -15.34
N ASP A 703 56.55 27.51 -16.27
CA ASP A 703 56.34 26.06 -16.24
C ASP A 703 57.39 25.33 -15.37
N LEU A 704 57.31 24.00 -15.33
CA LEU A 704 58.25 23.12 -14.61
C LEU A 704 59.72 23.25 -15.08
N ASN A 705 59.97 23.75 -16.30
CA ASN A 705 61.31 23.96 -16.85
C ASN A 705 61.80 25.41 -16.64
N GLY A 706 61.06 26.23 -15.89
CA GLY A 706 61.36 27.65 -15.69
C GLY A 706 61.06 28.52 -16.92
N SER A 707 60.40 27.97 -17.95
CA SER A 707 60.05 28.70 -19.16
C SER A 707 58.71 29.41 -19.01
N SER A 708 58.60 30.57 -19.62
CA SER A 708 57.40 31.41 -19.62
C SER A 708 56.24 30.74 -20.39
N VAL A 709 55.08 30.53 -19.74
CA VAL A 709 53.88 29.87 -20.33
C VAL A 709 53.18 30.73 -21.38
N ALA A 710 52.39 30.21 -22.32
CA ALA A 710 51.69 31.06 -23.30
C ALA A 710 50.62 31.98 -22.65
N ALA A 711 50.19 33.03 -23.37
CA ALA A 711 48.99 33.76 -22.97
C ALA A 711 47.76 32.84 -23.07
N GLY A 712 46.89 32.86 -22.06
CA GLY A 712 45.76 31.94 -21.97
C GLY A 712 45.22 31.75 -20.57
N ALA A 713 44.19 30.92 -20.43
CA ALA A 713 43.62 30.55 -19.14
C ALA A 713 44.34 29.32 -18.56
N TYR A 714 44.52 29.33 -17.24
CA TYR A 714 45.13 28.26 -16.44
C TYR A 714 44.28 28.00 -15.20
N VAL A 715 44.32 26.78 -14.67
CA VAL A 715 43.63 26.39 -13.44
C VAL A 715 44.63 26.20 -12.33
N ILE A 716 44.49 26.98 -11.26
CA ILE A 716 45.17 26.74 -10.00
C ILE A 716 44.32 25.74 -9.22
N ARG A 717 44.92 24.63 -8.79
CA ARG A 717 44.29 23.63 -7.93
C ARG A 717 45.07 23.52 -6.62
N VAL A 718 44.34 23.48 -5.50
CA VAL A 718 44.88 23.22 -4.17
C VAL A 718 44.37 21.87 -3.71
N GLU A 719 45.26 21.03 -3.17
CA GLU A 719 44.95 19.68 -2.66
C GLU A 719 45.57 19.50 -1.27
N GLY A 720 44.79 18.99 -0.31
CA GLY A 720 45.20 18.57 1.03
C GLY A 720 44.49 17.26 1.42
N GLU A 721 44.74 16.75 2.63
CA GLU A 721 44.27 15.41 3.07
C GLU A 721 42.75 15.19 2.95
N SER A 722 41.95 16.24 3.14
CA SER A 722 40.48 16.22 3.03
C SER A 722 39.92 17.40 2.22
N PHE A 723 40.76 18.09 1.45
CA PHE A 723 40.44 19.37 0.81
C PHE A 723 40.91 19.43 -0.64
N SER A 724 40.02 19.83 -1.56
CA SER A 724 40.39 20.18 -2.94
C SER A 724 39.58 21.38 -3.42
N THR A 725 40.24 22.41 -3.95
CA THR A 725 39.58 23.58 -4.56
C THR A 725 40.34 24.05 -5.79
N SER A 726 39.68 24.84 -6.65
CA SER A 726 40.33 25.38 -7.84
C SER A 726 39.85 26.78 -8.21
N SER A 727 40.75 27.56 -8.83
CA SER A 727 40.49 28.91 -9.36
C SER A 727 41.07 29.04 -10.76
N MET A 728 40.47 29.88 -11.59
CA MET A 728 41.01 30.19 -12.91
C MET A 728 41.87 31.45 -12.85
N VAL A 729 43.04 31.42 -13.49
CA VAL A 729 43.91 32.58 -13.70
C VAL A 729 44.15 32.80 -15.18
N THR A 730 44.05 34.05 -15.63
CA THR A 730 44.33 34.44 -17.02
C THR A 730 45.72 35.06 -17.12
N VAL A 731 46.56 34.55 -18.01
CA VAL A 731 47.88 35.11 -18.32
C VAL A 731 47.77 35.98 -19.58
N ILE A 732 48.21 37.23 -19.49
CA ILE A 732 48.38 38.16 -20.61
C ILE A 732 49.86 38.49 -20.78
N ARG A 733 50.33 38.60 -22.03
CA ARG A 733 51.75 38.78 -22.40
C ARG A 733 51.93 39.98 -23.29
#